data_AF-A0A3M0MFC9-F1
#
_entry.id   AF-A0A3M0MFC9-F1
#
_cell.length_a   1.000
_cell.length_b   1.000
_cell.length_c   1.000
_cell.angle_alpha   90.00
_cell.angle_beta   90.00
_cell.angle_gamma   90.00
#
_symmetry.space_group_name_H-M   'P 1'
#
loop_
_entity.id
_entity.type
_entity.pdbx_description
1 polymer ?
#
loop_
_entity_poly.entity_id
_entity_poly.type
_entity_poly.pdbx_seq_one_letter_code
_entity_poly.pdbx_strand_id
1 'polypeptide(L)'
;MPWRGRITTSVAAGRESSPDGSKAAEAEVAAFFGQAGPGDFIRDGERIEYRGPEEWSYRRFVLHYAHLCAVAGGVDSFLIGSEMVGMTRIRGAGGSYPAVAALRRLAADVRAVLGPEVRLGYAADWSEYFGHHPGGGELFFHLDPLWADGNIDFIGIDNYMPLSDWRDPAFPARRDLWSDGPAWERGHWLNGRAGAVPLASVVGDICREAGVRAFDTSGLSGVVHGYRLEGQETGRAALQPLMLAHGFDAVERDGVLRFVMRDGRARGEIGPDDLAVADGLSGIEVSRAPDAEIVGRLRLSHVEAGGDYAVATAEAILPGDVRDNAAGSEFPMLLTRAEGRAIAERWLAEAEVSRDRIRFALPPSRADLGPGDVLRVAREGAEAQSWRIDRVERAGAISVEAVRVDPGVYRPARAADEETAIRRYVPPLPVWPVFMDLPLMRGDEAPHAPYLAVSAHPWPGSVAAYMSVEEEGGFDLNLTLTRRAVMGRTLTPLARARPGMIDRGAPLRLRIKGDQLRSVGRRALWSGANLLAIGDGSAERWELLQFARAEPVGDGIWEIRDRLRGQAGTDGVMPSVWPAGSLAVLMDGAVRQVALPPSARGQERFWRIGPALRAPDDASYRGIVTGARGIGLRPYAPCHLRIEGRRIRWIRRARVDGDGWDGPEVPLGETREAYLLRLSRGGEVIHQVQVPVPEYRVPEGVWSAALAGGAFTVAVAQLSEQFGAGPFVRRDINDGE
;
A
#
# COMPACT_ATOMS: atom_id res chain seq x y z
N MET A 1 -24.72 13.70 32.32
CA MET A 1 -24.34 12.48 31.59
C MET A 1 -25.47 12.13 30.64
N PRO A 2 -25.25 11.99 29.33
CA PRO A 2 -26.30 11.50 28.45
C PRO A 2 -26.65 10.05 28.82
N TRP A 3 -27.93 9.75 28.84
CA TRP A 3 -28.46 8.47 29.27
C TRP A 3 -28.66 7.58 28.04
N ARG A 4 -27.99 6.41 28.01
CA ARG A 4 -27.93 5.47 26.86
C ARG A 4 -28.89 4.27 26.93
N GLY A 5 -29.98 4.39 27.66
CA GLY A 5 -31.02 3.35 27.65
C GLY A 5 -32.07 3.61 26.57
N ARG A 6 -32.96 2.65 26.32
CA ARG A 6 -34.17 2.87 25.51
C ARG A 6 -35.37 2.97 26.46
N ILE A 7 -35.69 4.16 26.96
CA ILE A 7 -36.95 4.35 27.72
C ILE A 7 -38.01 4.33 26.63
N THR A 8 -38.99 3.49 26.82
CA THR A 8 -40.14 3.38 25.93
C THR A 8 -41.36 3.06 26.78
N THR A 9 -42.47 2.74 26.14
CA THR A 9 -43.69 2.29 26.80
C THR A 9 -43.49 0.98 27.57
N SER A 10 -44.47 0.59 28.38
CA SER A 10 -44.47 -0.66 29.16
C SER A 10 -44.11 -1.90 28.34
N VAL A 11 -44.46 -1.90 27.05
CA VAL A 11 -44.02 -2.87 26.04
C VAL A 11 -43.56 -2.12 24.79
N ALA A 12 -42.28 -2.25 24.44
CA ALA A 12 -41.65 -1.51 23.33
C ALA A 12 -42.41 -1.63 21.99
N ALA A 13 -42.41 -0.54 21.20
CA ALA A 13 -43.00 -0.50 19.87
C ALA A 13 -42.52 -1.68 18.99
N GLY A 14 -43.44 -2.29 18.24
CA GLY A 14 -43.17 -3.47 17.39
C GLY A 14 -43.21 -4.81 18.12
N ARG A 15 -43.46 -4.84 19.44
CA ARG A 15 -43.75 -6.06 20.19
C ARG A 15 -45.25 -6.29 20.33
N GLU A 16 -45.65 -7.56 20.46
CA GLU A 16 -47.03 -7.95 20.73
C GLU A 16 -47.53 -7.26 22.01
N SER A 17 -48.76 -6.73 21.98
CA SER A 17 -49.36 -5.96 23.08
C SER A 17 -48.68 -4.62 23.43
N SER A 18 -47.85 -4.06 22.53
CA SER A 18 -47.34 -2.70 22.70
C SER A 18 -48.46 -1.66 22.74
N PRO A 19 -48.44 -0.69 23.68
CA PRO A 19 -49.40 0.40 23.68
C PRO A 19 -49.07 1.50 22.67
N ASP A 20 -48.00 1.38 21.89
CA ASP A 20 -47.63 2.34 20.83
C ASP A 20 -48.80 2.59 19.85
N GLY A 21 -49.03 3.86 19.51
CA GLY A 21 -50.16 4.31 18.68
C GLY A 21 -51.49 4.43 19.41
N SER A 22 -51.52 4.29 20.74
CA SER A 22 -52.75 4.31 21.54
C SER A 22 -52.77 5.45 22.58
N LYS A 23 -53.95 5.67 23.18
CA LYS A 23 -54.10 6.56 24.35
C LYS A 23 -53.33 6.07 25.59
N ALA A 24 -53.06 4.78 25.70
CA ALA A 24 -52.28 4.25 26.81
C ALA A 24 -50.81 4.71 26.73
N ALA A 25 -50.24 4.78 25.53
CA ALA A 25 -48.90 5.35 25.33
C ALA A 25 -48.84 6.83 25.72
N GLU A 26 -49.88 7.62 25.41
CA GLU A 26 -49.96 9.02 25.84
C GLU A 26 -49.96 9.16 27.37
N ALA A 27 -50.71 8.29 28.06
CA ALA A 27 -50.76 8.28 29.53
C ALA A 27 -49.42 7.86 30.15
N GLU A 28 -48.73 6.88 29.58
CA GLU A 28 -47.40 6.45 30.03
C GLU A 28 -46.35 7.56 29.84
N VAL A 29 -46.36 8.24 28.70
CA VAL A 29 -45.48 9.40 28.45
C VAL A 29 -45.79 10.53 29.42
N ALA A 30 -47.07 10.84 29.65
CA ALA A 30 -47.47 11.86 30.61
C ALA A 30 -47.01 11.52 32.04
N ALA A 31 -47.09 10.25 32.44
CA ALA A 31 -46.60 9.78 33.74
C ALA A 31 -45.08 9.92 33.88
N PHE A 32 -44.31 9.63 32.82
CA PHE A 32 -42.85 9.80 32.81
C PHE A 32 -42.44 11.28 32.95
N PHE A 33 -43.07 12.17 32.18
CA PHE A 33 -42.76 13.60 32.24
C PHE A 33 -43.27 14.26 33.53
N GLY A 34 -44.39 13.79 34.09
CA GLY A 34 -44.99 14.32 35.32
C GLY A 34 -45.62 15.70 35.18
N GLN A 35 -46.04 16.26 36.31
CA GLN A 35 -46.77 17.53 36.39
C GLN A 35 -45.98 18.69 37.01
N ALA A 36 -44.75 18.46 37.49
CA ALA A 36 -43.90 19.49 38.06
C ALA A 36 -43.77 20.71 37.14
N GLY A 37 -43.87 21.92 37.71
CA GLY A 37 -43.74 23.20 37.01
C GLY A 37 -42.65 24.10 37.62
N PRO A 38 -42.23 25.17 36.92
CA PRO A 38 -41.21 26.10 37.41
C PRO A 38 -41.52 26.70 38.80
N GLY A 39 -42.80 26.97 39.07
CA GLY A 39 -43.25 27.55 40.35
C GLY A 39 -43.16 26.60 41.55
N ASP A 40 -42.92 25.31 41.33
CA ASP A 40 -42.79 24.33 42.41
C ASP A 40 -41.42 24.38 43.10
N PHE A 41 -40.47 25.15 42.56
CA PHE A 41 -39.10 25.24 43.05
C PHE A 41 -38.84 26.60 43.69
N ILE A 42 -38.59 26.60 45.01
CA ILE A 42 -38.26 27.78 45.79
C ILE A 42 -36.75 27.86 45.96
N ARG A 43 -36.17 29.01 45.62
CA ARG A 43 -34.75 29.32 45.81
C ARG A 43 -34.58 29.98 47.18
N ASP A 44 -33.80 29.37 48.06
CA ASP A 44 -33.38 29.92 49.36
C ASP A 44 -31.85 29.96 49.42
N GLY A 45 -31.27 31.10 49.05
CA GLY A 45 -29.83 31.23 48.81
C GLY A 45 -29.37 30.25 47.73
N GLU A 46 -28.43 29.36 48.09
CA GLU A 46 -27.91 28.30 47.20
C GLU A 46 -28.76 27.03 47.20
N ARG A 47 -29.80 26.94 48.05
CA ARG A 47 -30.63 25.76 48.19
C ARG A 47 -31.87 25.85 47.31
N ILE A 48 -32.18 24.75 46.63
CA ILE A 48 -33.44 24.57 45.88
C ILE A 48 -34.36 23.65 46.67
N GLU A 49 -35.49 24.18 47.15
CA GLU A 49 -36.56 23.40 47.78
C GLU A 49 -37.68 23.12 46.77
N TYR A 50 -38.16 21.88 46.71
CA TYR A 50 -39.28 21.50 45.83
C TYR A 50 -40.55 21.27 46.66
N ARG A 51 -41.65 21.92 46.29
CA ARG A 51 -42.97 21.84 46.96
C ARG A 51 -44.12 21.44 46.03
N GLY A 52 -43.80 20.92 44.85
CA GLY A 52 -44.79 20.42 43.89
C GLY A 52 -45.32 19.02 44.23
N PRO A 53 -46.01 18.37 43.27
CA PRO A 53 -46.53 17.01 43.42
C PRO A 53 -45.47 15.98 43.88
N GLU A 54 -45.87 14.98 44.66
CA GLU A 54 -44.96 13.92 45.11
C GLU A 54 -44.67 12.92 43.97
N GLU A 55 -43.78 13.30 43.05
CA GLU A 55 -43.42 12.53 41.86
C GLU A 55 -41.91 12.48 41.60
N TRP A 56 -41.42 11.41 40.99
CA TRP A 56 -40.03 11.31 40.50
C TRP A 56 -40.03 11.35 38.96
N SER A 57 -40.40 12.52 38.44
CA SER A 57 -40.65 12.72 37.02
C SER A 57 -39.48 13.39 36.29
N TYR A 58 -39.46 13.26 34.96
CA TYR A 58 -38.44 13.88 34.13
C TYR A 58 -38.47 15.41 34.21
N ARG A 59 -39.67 16.03 34.25
CA ARG A 59 -39.78 17.48 34.39
C ARG A 59 -39.26 17.95 35.74
N ARG A 60 -39.58 17.25 36.84
CA ARG A 60 -39.03 17.58 38.16
C ARG A 60 -37.50 17.54 38.15
N PHE A 61 -36.93 16.51 37.55
CA PHE A 61 -35.48 16.37 37.40
C PHE A 61 -34.87 17.54 36.61
N VAL A 62 -35.34 17.81 35.39
CA VAL A 62 -34.73 18.86 34.53
C VAL A 62 -34.93 20.26 35.11
N LEU A 63 -36.13 20.57 35.65
CA LEU A 63 -36.40 21.86 36.27
C LEU A 63 -35.56 22.09 37.53
N HIS A 64 -35.33 21.06 38.34
CA HIS A 64 -34.41 21.17 39.47
C HIS A 64 -33.01 21.62 39.03
N TYR A 65 -32.47 21.00 37.98
CA TYR A 65 -31.17 21.38 37.40
C TYR A 65 -31.19 22.79 36.80
N ALA A 66 -32.27 23.19 36.11
CA ALA A 66 -32.40 24.55 35.60
C ALA A 66 -32.37 25.59 36.73
N HIS A 67 -33.04 25.33 37.86
CA HIS A 67 -32.98 26.21 39.03
C HIS A 67 -31.58 26.24 39.66
N LEU A 68 -30.86 25.11 39.72
CA LEU A 68 -29.47 25.07 40.18
C LEU A 68 -28.54 25.88 39.27
N CYS A 69 -28.68 25.74 37.95
CA CYS A 69 -27.90 26.52 36.97
C CYS A 69 -28.19 28.02 37.08
N ALA A 70 -29.45 28.41 37.32
CA ALA A 70 -29.83 29.80 37.54
C ALA A 70 -29.21 30.38 38.83
N VAL A 71 -29.08 29.57 39.89
CA VAL A 71 -28.42 29.97 41.14
C VAL A 71 -26.91 30.08 40.96
N ALA A 72 -26.28 29.13 40.27
CA ALA A 72 -24.84 29.11 40.04
C ALA A 72 -24.35 30.26 39.15
N GLY A 73 -25.14 30.64 38.14
CA GLY A 73 -24.74 31.64 37.13
C GLY A 73 -23.63 31.14 36.19
N GLY A 74 -23.31 31.93 35.17
CA GLY A 74 -22.20 31.65 34.24
C GLY A 74 -22.36 30.42 33.34
N VAL A 75 -23.59 29.96 33.09
CA VAL A 75 -23.87 28.81 32.22
C VAL A 75 -24.16 29.30 30.80
N ASP A 76 -23.31 28.94 29.83
CA ASP A 76 -23.49 29.34 28.42
C ASP A 76 -24.56 28.53 27.67
N SER A 77 -24.82 27.29 28.11
CA SER A 77 -25.79 26.40 27.46
C SER A 77 -26.35 25.32 28.39
N PHE A 78 -27.57 24.87 28.11
CA PHE A 78 -28.29 23.85 28.88
C PHE A 78 -29.03 22.88 27.96
N LEU A 79 -28.95 21.58 28.26
CA LEU A 79 -29.63 20.54 27.50
C LEU A 79 -30.91 20.10 28.22
N ILE A 80 -32.05 20.19 27.54
CA ILE A 80 -33.35 19.73 28.08
C ILE A 80 -33.51 18.21 28.01
N GLY A 81 -32.63 17.54 27.28
CA GLY A 81 -32.59 16.09 27.13
C GLY A 81 -31.52 15.64 26.13
N SER A 82 -31.23 14.35 26.16
CA SER A 82 -30.30 13.72 25.23
C SER A 82 -30.64 12.25 24.94
N GLU A 83 -30.41 11.83 23.69
CA GLU A 83 -30.50 10.45 23.20
C GLU A 83 -31.82 9.72 23.57
N MET A 84 -32.95 10.42 23.57
CA MET A 84 -34.25 9.88 24.00
C MET A 84 -34.98 9.07 22.92
N VAL A 85 -34.24 8.36 22.07
CA VAL A 85 -34.71 7.69 20.84
C VAL A 85 -35.99 6.87 21.02
N GLY A 86 -36.05 6.07 22.09
CA GLY A 86 -37.20 5.20 22.37
C GLY A 86 -38.44 5.95 22.86
N MET A 87 -38.27 7.14 23.41
CA MET A 87 -39.29 8.00 24.00
C MET A 87 -39.83 8.97 22.94
N THR A 88 -38.95 9.62 22.18
CA THR A 88 -39.33 10.57 21.12
C THR A 88 -40.11 9.90 20.00
N ARG A 89 -39.88 8.61 19.74
CA ARG A 89 -40.59 7.81 18.72
C ARG A 89 -41.93 7.20 19.16
N ILE A 90 -42.32 7.31 20.44
CA ILE A 90 -43.60 6.78 20.93
C ILE A 90 -44.74 7.52 20.21
N ARG A 91 -45.65 6.77 19.61
CA ARG A 91 -46.85 7.29 18.96
C ARG A 91 -48.02 7.25 19.93
N GLY A 92 -48.79 8.33 19.97
CA GLY A 92 -50.08 8.40 20.64
C GLY A 92 -51.25 8.13 19.69
N ALA A 93 -52.46 8.39 20.16
CA ALA A 93 -53.66 8.24 19.35
C ALA A 93 -53.64 9.22 18.17
N GLY A 94 -54.08 8.76 17.00
CA GLY A 94 -54.13 9.58 15.79
C GLY A 94 -52.75 9.94 15.20
N GLY A 95 -51.69 9.20 15.56
CA GLY A 95 -50.34 9.44 15.04
C GLY A 95 -49.60 10.61 15.69
N SER A 96 -50.03 11.04 16.87
CA SER A 96 -49.36 12.07 17.65
C SER A 96 -48.01 11.60 18.22
N TYR A 97 -47.12 12.52 18.56
CA TYR A 97 -45.84 12.24 19.24
C TYR A 97 -45.81 12.92 20.61
N PRO A 98 -46.43 12.33 21.64
CA PRO A 98 -46.65 12.97 22.94
C PRO A 98 -45.36 13.40 23.66
N ALA A 99 -44.26 12.64 23.50
CA ALA A 99 -42.98 12.99 24.12
C ALA A 99 -42.39 14.26 23.54
N VAL A 100 -42.51 14.47 22.23
CA VAL A 100 -42.04 15.69 21.55
C VAL A 100 -42.84 16.90 22.06
N ALA A 101 -44.16 16.77 22.21
CA ALA A 101 -44.98 17.81 22.80
C ALA A 101 -44.57 18.13 24.26
N ALA A 102 -44.26 17.10 25.04
CA ALA A 102 -43.81 17.28 26.43
C ALA A 102 -42.41 17.93 26.53
N LEU A 103 -41.48 17.61 25.62
CA LEU A 103 -40.17 18.25 25.52
C LEU A 103 -40.29 19.73 25.13
N ARG A 104 -41.19 20.08 24.21
CA ARG A 104 -41.46 21.49 23.87
C ARG A 104 -41.97 22.28 25.07
N ARG A 105 -42.91 21.70 25.83
CA ARG A 105 -43.39 22.30 27.08
C ARG A 105 -42.24 22.48 28.08
N LEU A 106 -41.39 21.46 28.24
CA LEU A 106 -40.22 21.53 29.11
C LEU A 106 -39.22 22.61 28.65
N ALA A 107 -38.99 22.78 27.35
CA ALA A 107 -38.13 23.82 26.80
C ALA A 107 -38.61 25.23 27.19
N ALA A 108 -39.92 25.49 27.05
CA ALA A 108 -40.52 26.76 27.46
C ALA A 108 -40.40 26.99 28.98
N ASP A 109 -40.62 25.95 29.78
CA ASP A 109 -40.49 26.04 31.24
C ASP A 109 -39.03 26.29 31.68
N VAL A 110 -38.06 25.63 31.05
CA VAL A 110 -36.63 25.86 31.30
C VAL A 110 -36.21 27.27 30.86
N ARG A 111 -36.73 27.76 29.72
CA ARG A 111 -36.51 29.14 29.26
C ARG A 111 -37.00 30.16 30.28
N ALA A 112 -38.17 29.93 30.88
CA ALA A 112 -38.71 30.80 31.93
C ALA A 112 -37.82 30.85 33.18
N VAL A 113 -37.03 29.79 33.44
CA VAL A 113 -36.15 29.67 34.62
C VAL A 113 -34.76 30.29 34.37
N LEU A 114 -34.19 30.07 33.19
CA LEU A 114 -32.80 30.44 32.83
C LEU A 114 -32.68 31.78 32.06
N GLY A 115 -33.78 32.26 31.47
CA GLY A 115 -33.78 33.50 30.68
C GLY A 115 -33.22 33.33 29.25
N PRO A 116 -33.13 34.43 28.48
CA PRO A 116 -32.79 34.40 27.06
C PRO A 116 -31.28 34.21 26.79
N GLU A 117 -30.41 34.55 27.73
CA GLU A 117 -28.96 34.52 27.54
C GLU A 117 -28.37 33.10 27.52
N VAL A 118 -29.01 32.14 28.19
CA VAL A 118 -28.53 30.75 28.22
C VAL A 118 -29.04 30.00 26.98
N ARG A 119 -28.15 29.43 26.17
CA ARG A 119 -28.57 28.68 24.99
C ARG A 119 -29.19 27.34 25.37
N LEU A 120 -30.40 27.05 24.93
CA LEU A 120 -31.08 25.78 25.18
C LEU A 120 -30.97 24.86 23.98
N GLY A 121 -30.76 23.58 24.24
CA GLY A 121 -30.68 22.58 23.17
C GLY A 121 -31.20 21.21 23.57
N TYR A 122 -31.35 20.36 22.56
CA TYR A 122 -31.56 18.93 22.70
C TYR A 122 -30.40 18.20 22.02
N ALA A 123 -29.80 17.22 22.71
CA ALA A 123 -28.71 16.43 22.16
C ALA A 123 -29.25 15.11 21.58
N ALA A 124 -29.61 15.13 20.30
CA ALA A 124 -30.17 14.00 19.58
C ALA A 124 -29.13 12.89 19.36
N ASP A 125 -29.56 11.64 19.41
CA ASP A 125 -28.79 10.53 18.83
C ASP A 125 -28.76 10.65 17.30
N TRP A 126 -27.68 10.25 16.64
CA TRP A 126 -27.58 10.28 15.17
C TRP A 126 -28.75 9.59 14.45
N SER A 127 -29.35 8.54 15.03
CA SER A 127 -30.50 7.87 14.42
C SER A 127 -31.80 8.68 14.48
N GLU A 128 -31.89 9.70 15.33
CA GLU A 128 -33.03 10.62 15.37
C GLU A 128 -33.00 11.62 14.19
N TYR A 129 -31.81 11.85 13.60
CA TYR A 129 -31.60 12.81 12.50
C TYR A 129 -32.47 12.52 11.26
N PHE A 130 -32.67 11.24 10.93
CA PHE A 130 -33.34 10.82 9.70
C PHE A 130 -34.86 10.66 9.82
N GLY A 131 -35.46 11.12 10.92
CA GLY A 131 -36.88 10.94 11.21
C GLY A 131 -37.24 9.53 11.71
N HIS A 132 -38.52 9.30 11.99
CA HIS A 132 -39.06 8.03 12.47
C HIS A 132 -39.67 7.22 11.33
N HIS A 133 -39.23 5.96 11.20
CA HIS A 133 -39.65 5.00 10.17
C HIS A 133 -40.33 3.79 10.82
N PRO A 134 -41.66 3.82 11.06
CA PRO A 134 -42.36 2.71 11.73
C PRO A 134 -42.58 1.47 10.84
N GLY A 135 -42.23 1.54 9.55
CA GLY A 135 -42.46 0.50 8.55
C GLY A 135 -43.49 0.92 7.50
N GLY A 136 -43.81 0.03 6.54
CA GLY A 136 -44.87 0.28 5.54
C GLY A 136 -44.60 1.41 4.53
N GLY A 137 -43.37 1.94 4.48
CA GLY A 137 -43.02 3.10 3.64
C GLY A 137 -43.35 4.46 4.27
N GLU A 138 -43.77 4.50 5.54
CA GLU A 138 -44.05 5.75 6.25
C GLU A 138 -42.77 6.39 6.81
N LEU A 139 -42.68 7.72 6.73
CA LEU A 139 -41.62 8.55 7.30
C LEU A 139 -42.24 9.75 8.01
N PHE A 140 -41.90 9.94 9.29
CA PHE A 140 -42.34 11.07 10.09
C PHE A 140 -41.15 11.90 10.59
N PHE A 141 -41.13 13.19 10.25
CA PHE A 141 -40.22 14.18 10.82
C PHE A 141 -40.71 14.66 12.19
N HIS A 142 -40.92 13.69 13.08
CA HIS A 142 -41.55 13.87 14.38
C HIS A 142 -40.84 14.86 15.32
N LEU A 143 -39.54 15.11 15.12
CA LEU A 143 -38.76 16.06 15.94
C LEU A 143 -38.75 17.48 15.40
N ASP A 144 -39.16 17.74 14.15
CA ASP A 144 -39.21 19.08 13.57
C ASP A 144 -39.96 20.09 14.46
N PRO A 145 -41.11 19.74 15.08
CA PRO A 145 -41.78 20.67 15.99
C PRO A 145 -40.96 21.07 17.21
N LEU A 146 -40.07 20.19 17.71
CA LEU A 146 -39.15 20.52 18.80
C LEU A 146 -37.94 21.30 18.28
N TRP A 147 -37.36 20.88 17.16
CA TRP A 147 -36.16 21.53 16.61
C TRP A 147 -36.42 22.93 16.07
N ALA A 148 -37.63 23.19 15.58
CA ALA A 148 -38.07 24.51 15.14
C ALA A 148 -38.73 25.33 16.27
N ASP A 149 -38.80 24.80 17.50
CA ASP A 149 -39.39 25.54 18.61
C ASP A 149 -38.51 26.75 18.96
N GLY A 150 -39.10 27.94 19.08
CA GLY A 150 -38.36 29.18 19.33
C GLY A 150 -37.61 29.22 20.67
N ASN A 151 -37.80 28.23 21.55
CA ASN A 151 -37.02 28.09 22.77
C ASN A 151 -35.71 27.31 22.57
N ILE A 152 -35.51 26.63 21.43
CA ILE A 152 -34.33 25.82 21.12
C ILE A 152 -33.37 26.63 20.24
N ASP A 153 -32.14 26.84 20.73
CA ASP A 153 -31.12 27.64 20.05
C ASP A 153 -30.17 26.78 19.20
N PHE A 154 -30.01 25.51 19.56
CA PHE A 154 -29.16 24.57 18.83
C PHE A 154 -29.61 23.11 19.02
N ILE A 155 -29.25 22.27 18.05
CA ILE A 155 -29.36 20.82 18.14
C ILE A 155 -27.95 20.24 18.20
N GLY A 156 -27.65 19.53 19.28
CA GLY A 156 -26.45 18.69 19.35
C GLY A 156 -26.77 17.33 18.71
N ILE A 157 -25.88 16.79 17.89
CA ILE A 157 -26.03 15.44 17.35
C ILE A 157 -24.88 14.59 17.90
N ASP A 158 -25.20 13.56 18.69
CA ASP A 158 -24.23 12.56 19.12
C ASP A 158 -23.92 11.64 17.94
N ASN A 159 -22.75 11.82 17.34
CA ASN A 159 -22.32 11.09 16.16
C ASN A 159 -20.84 10.69 16.25
N TYR A 160 -20.57 9.39 16.10
CA TYR A 160 -19.24 8.80 16.13
C TYR A 160 -18.81 8.38 14.73
N MET A 161 -18.61 9.36 13.84
CA MET A 161 -18.03 9.04 12.55
C MET A 161 -16.61 8.48 12.76
N PRO A 162 -16.22 7.37 12.11
CA PRO A 162 -14.86 6.87 12.19
C PRO A 162 -13.91 7.92 11.59
N LEU A 163 -13.20 8.65 12.46
CA LEU A 163 -12.27 9.71 12.07
C LEU A 163 -10.93 9.15 11.59
N SER A 164 -10.50 8.03 12.17
CA SER A 164 -9.27 7.36 11.81
C SER A 164 -9.50 5.85 11.67
N ASP A 165 -9.08 5.29 10.54
CA ASP A 165 -8.64 3.91 10.49
C ASP A 165 -7.22 3.90 9.93
N TRP A 166 -6.28 4.40 10.75
CA TRP A 166 -4.85 4.42 10.45
C TRP A 166 -4.22 3.02 10.54
N ARG A 167 -5.00 1.97 10.77
CA ARG A 167 -4.50 0.60 10.88
C ARG A 167 -4.73 -0.11 9.56
N ASP A 168 -3.73 -0.91 9.19
CA ASP A 168 -3.92 -1.88 8.12
C ASP A 168 -5.10 -2.81 8.46
N PRO A 169 -6.09 -2.95 7.56
CA PRO A 169 -6.07 -2.51 6.15
C PRO A 169 -6.69 -1.13 5.87
N ALA A 170 -6.00 -0.29 5.07
CA ALA A 170 -6.46 1.06 4.71
C ALA A 170 -7.72 1.08 3.80
N PHE A 171 -8.87 1.51 4.35
CA PHE A 171 -10.05 1.95 3.58
C PHE A 171 -9.84 3.40 3.10
N PRO A 172 -10.21 3.78 1.86
CA PRO A 172 -10.97 3.02 0.85
C PRO A 172 -10.11 2.29 -0.20
N ALA A 173 -8.81 2.52 -0.22
CA ALA A 173 -7.97 2.16 -1.37
C ALA A 173 -7.76 0.65 -1.54
N ARG A 174 -7.86 -0.14 -0.46
CA ARG A 174 -7.73 -1.62 -0.50
C ARG A 174 -9.02 -2.32 -0.94
N ARG A 175 -9.37 -2.18 -2.23
CA ARG A 175 -10.58 -2.79 -2.83
C ARG A 175 -10.59 -4.33 -2.86
N ASP A 176 -9.43 -4.96 -2.64
CA ASP A 176 -9.34 -6.41 -2.41
C ASP A 176 -9.94 -6.84 -1.06
N LEU A 177 -10.14 -5.89 -0.14
CA LEU A 177 -10.75 -6.10 1.17
C LEU A 177 -12.10 -5.40 1.30
N TRP A 178 -12.24 -4.23 0.67
CA TRP A 178 -13.42 -3.36 0.79
C TRP A 178 -14.22 -3.27 -0.51
N SER A 179 -15.50 -3.63 -0.49
CA SER A 179 -16.41 -3.48 -1.63
C SER A 179 -16.85 -2.02 -1.86
N ASP A 180 -16.97 -1.26 -0.77
CA ASP A 180 -17.64 0.04 -0.78
C ASP A 180 -16.67 1.21 -1.01
N GLY A 181 -15.40 0.91 -1.33
CA GLY A 181 -14.38 1.90 -1.64
C GLY A 181 -14.80 2.95 -2.68
N PRO A 182 -15.50 2.60 -3.78
CA PRO A 182 -16.01 3.59 -4.75
C PRO A 182 -17.00 4.59 -4.16
N ALA A 183 -17.75 4.22 -3.11
CA ALA A 183 -18.69 5.13 -2.45
C ALA A 183 -18.00 6.13 -1.52
N TRP A 184 -16.71 5.94 -1.20
CA TRP A 184 -15.99 6.81 -0.28
C TRP A 184 -15.98 8.26 -0.75
N GLU A 185 -15.80 8.55 -2.05
CA GLU A 185 -15.77 9.92 -2.62
C GLU A 185 -16.95 10.77 -2.11
N ARG A 186 -18.16 10.19 -2.12
CA ARG A 186 -19.43 10.88 -1.82
C ARG A 186 -20.11 10.41 -0.55
N GLY A 187 -19.49 9.46 0.15
CA GLY A 187 -20.02 8.86 1.37
C GLY A 187 -19.77 9.73 2.60
N HIS A 188 -20.47 9.42 3.69
CA HIS A 188 -20.36 10.13 4.96
C HIS A 188 -19.08 9.82 5.76
N TRP A 189 -18.21 8.94 5.23
CA TRP A 189 -17.00 8.49 5.89
C TRP A 189 -15.92 9.58 5.88
N LEU A 190 -15.34 9.87 7.04
CA LEU A 190 -14.28 10.87 7.20
C LEU A 190 -12.87 10.26 7.21
N ASN A 191 -12.75 8.93 7.13
CA ASN A 191 -11.49 8.20 7.07
C ASN A 191 -10.60 8.78 5.96
N GLY A 192 -9.38 9.22 6.31
CA GLY A 192 -8.43 9.80 5.36
C GLY A 192 -8.70 11.26 4.95
N ARG A 193 -9.84 11.86 5.33
CA ARG A 193 -10.18 13.27 5.05
C ARG A 193 -10.22 14.17 6.27
N ALA A 194 -10.43 13.59 7.45
CA ALA A 194 -10.55 14.36 8.69
C ALA A 194 -9.29 15.19 9.02
N GLY A 195 -8.13 14.82 8.49
CA GLY A 195 -6.88 15.58 8.66
C GLY A 195 -6.71 16.76 7.71
N ALA A 196 -7.57 16.92 6.71
CA ALA A 196 -7.49 18.05 5.79
C ALA A 196 -7.98 19.33 6.47
N VAL A 197 -7.35 20.46 6.14
CA VAL A 197 -7.60 21.75 6.80
C VAL A 197 -8.19 22.78 5.84
N PRO A 198 -9.03 23.72 6.31
CA PRO A 198 -9.51 24.80 5.47
C PRO A 198 -8.38 25.68 4.96
N LEU A 199 -8.43 26.05 3.68
CA LEU A 199 -7.46 26.96 3.05
C LEU A 199 -7.31 28.28 3.83
N ALA A 200 -8.43 28.84 4.30
CA ALA A 200 -8.47 30.09 5.06
C ALA A 200 -7.61 30.03 6.35
N SER A 201 -7.55 28.86 6.99
CA SER A 201 -6.74 28.63 8.19
C SER A 201 -5.25 28.62 7.85
N VAL A 202 -4.85 27.88 6.81
CA VAL A 202 -3.44 27.79 6.37
C VAL A 202 -2.90 29.15 5.94
N VAL A 203 -3.66 29.89 5.13
CA VAL A 203 -3.28 31.25 4.72
C VAL A 203 -3.18 32.19 5.93
N GLY A 204 -4.13 32.09 6.87
CA GLY A 204 -4.10 32.87 8.11
C GLY A 204 -2.92 32.54 9.01
N ASP A 205 -2.49 31.28 9.08
CA ASP A 205 -1.28 30.85 9.79
C ASP A 205 -0.03 31.48 9.17
N ILE A 206 0.12 31.41 7.84
CA ILE A 206 1.25 32.01 7.13
C ILE A 206 1.31 33.53 7.33
N CYS A 207 0.17 34.22 7.29
CA CYS A 207 0.12 35.66 7.57
C CYS A 207 0.59 35.98 8.99
N ARG A 208 0.12 35.22 10.00
CA ARG A 208 0.51 35.42 11.39
C ARG A 208 2.00 35.16 11.61
N GLU A 209 2.53 34.10 11.01
CA GLU A 209 3.95 33.75 11.08
C GLU A 209 4.83 34.81 10.41
N ALA A 210 4.38 35.36 9.27
CA ALA A 210 5.04 36.48 8.61
C ALA A 210 4.88 37.84 9.34
N GLY A 211 4.16 37.89 10.47
CA GLY A 211 3.94 39.09 11.26
C GLY A 211 2.81 40.01 10.78
N VAL A 212 2.03 39.59 9.79
CA VAL A 212 0.86 40.34 9.29
C VAL A 212 -0.33 40.07 10.21
N ARG A 213 -0.82 41.11 10.90
CA ARG A 213 -1.97 41.00 11.81
C ARG A 213 -3.29 41.46 11.19
N ALA A 214 -3.23 42.44 10.29
CA ALA A 214 -4.39 42.97 9.59
C ALA A 214 -4.61 42.20 8.29
N PHE A 215 -5.24 41.03 8.40
CA PHE A 215 -5.62 40.23 7.24
C PHE A 215 -7.05 39.70 7.38
N ASP A 216 -7.65 39.37 6.24
CA ASP A 216 -8.98 38.77 6.17
C ASP A 216 -8.96 37.59 5.18
N THR A 217 -9.19 36.39 5.71
CA THR A 217 -9.28 35.13 4.95
C THR A 217 -10.71 34.60 4.83
N SER A 218 -11.72 35.36 5.29
CA SER A 218 -13.13 34.92 5.27
C SER A 218 -13.68 34.71 3.86
N GLY A 219 -13.06 35.35 2.85
CA GLY A 219 -13.37 35.18 1.44
C GLY A 219 -12.77 33.94 0.79
N LEU A 220 -11.97 33.13 1.50
CA LEU A 220 -11.33 31.93 0.97
C LEU A 220 -12.19 30.68 1.15
N SER A 221 -12.28 29.88 0.09
CA SER A 221 -12.91 28.57 0.11
C SER A 221 -11.96 27.53 -0.51
N GLY A 222 -11.71 26.44 0.22
CA GLY A 222 -10.84 25.37 -0.27
C GLY A 222 -10.38 24.46 0.86
N VAL A 223 -9.84 23.31 0.49
CA VAL A 223 -9.31 22.30 1.41
C VAL A 223 -7.86 22.02 1.05
N VAL A 224 -7.00 21.93 2.06
CA VAL A 224 -5.59 21.58 1.92
C VAL A 224 -5.37 20.24 2.59
N HIS A 225 -5.06 19.20 1.80
CA HIS A 225 -4.82 17.84 2.33
C HIS A 225 -3.48 17.72 3.05
N GLY A 226 -2.51 18.53 2.65
CA GLY A 226 -1.20 18.64 3.28
C GLY A 226 -0.34 19.65 2.54
N TYR A 227 0.45 20.40 3.29
CA TYR A 227 1.35 21.41 2.76
C TYR A 227 2.63 21.41 3.58
N ARG A 228 3.78 21.32 2.90
CA ARG A 228 5.09 21.27 3.55
C ARG A 228 5.91 22.48 3.14
N LEU A 229 6.53 23.12 4.12
CA LEU A 229 7.54 24.15 3.93
C LEU A 229 8.87 23.63 4.49
N GLU A 230 9.99 24.05 3.90
CA GLU A 230 11.34 23.68 4.37
C GLU A 230 11.87 24.66 5.43
N GLY A 231 11.14 25.74 5.72
CA GLY A 231 11.37 26.67 6.84
C GLY A 231 12.33 27.83 6.53
N GLN A 232 12.70 28.03 5.26
CA GLN A 232 13.54 29.15 4.80
C GLN A 232 12.78 30.11 3.86
N GLU A 233 11.52 29.80 3.55
CA GLU A 233 10.70 30.55 2.63
C GLU A 233 10.16 31.85 3.26
N THR A 234 10.07 32.92 2.45
CA THR A 234 9.32 34.11 2.86
C THR A 234 7.82 33.80 2.89
N GLY A 235 7.02 34.51 3.69
CA GLY A 235 5.57 34.34 3.72
C GLY A 235 4.91 34.47 2.33
N ARG A 236 5.45 35.33 1.45
CA ARG A 236 5.02 35.42 0.05
C ARG A 236 5.31 34.13 -0.73
N ALA A 237 6.53 33.60 -0.61
CA ALA A 237 6.91 32.36 -1.27
C ALA A 237 6.06 31.18 -0.76
N ALA A 238 5.75 31.15 0.53
CA ALA A 238 4.85 30.17 1.13
C ALA A 238 3.39 30.30 0.68
N LEU A 239 2.90 31.49 0.30
CA LEU A 239 1.54 31.66 -0.23
C LEU A 239 1.43 31.32 -1.71
N GLN A 240 2.51 31.48 -2.48
CA GLN A 240 2.47 31.39 -3.94
C GLN A 240 1.91 30.05 -4.47
N PRO A 241 2.32 28.87 -3.98
CA PRO A 241 1.73 27.60 -4.42
C PRO A 241 0.24 27.50 -4.12
N LEU A 242 -0.20 27.97 -2.94
CA LEU A 242 -1.62 27.98 -2.56
C LEU A 242 -2.44 28.89 -3.47
N MET A 243 -1.93 30.09 -3.77
CA MET A 243 -2.56 31.05 -4.68
C MET A 243 -2.72 30.45 -6.09
N LEU A 244 -1.68 29.79 -6.58
CA LEU A 244 -1.69 29.14 -7.89
C LEU A 244 -2.59 27.90 -7.91
N ALA A 245 -2.63 27.09 -6.85
CA ALA A 245 -3.45 25.88 -6.77
C ALA A 245 -4.94 26.19 -6.65
N HIS A 246 -5.32 27.12 -5.76
CA HIS A 246 -6.71 27.40 -5.46
C HIS A 246 -7.28 28.60 -6.24
N GLY A 247 -6.45 29.40 -6.91
CA GLY A 247 -6.88 30.52 -7.73
C GLY A 247 -7.48 31.65 -6.88
N PHE A 248 -6.70 32.18 -5.94
CA PHE A 248 -7.09 33.36 -5.15
C PHE A 248 -6.06 34.47 -5.26
N ASP A 249 -6.52 35.69 -5.01
CA ASP A 249 -5.69 36.89 -5.01
C ASP A 249 -5.54 37.43 -3.60
N ALA A 250 -4.39 38.04 -3.33
CA ALA A 250 -4.10 38.78 -2.10
C ALA A 250 -4.13 40.27 -2.45
N VAL A 251 -5.15 40.98 -1.97
CA VAL A 251 -5.41 42.38 -2.30
C VAL A 251 -5.41 43.24 -1.05
N GLU A 252 -4.78 44.40 -1.12
CA GLU A 252 -4.79 45.37 -0.02
C GLU A 252 -6.01 46.29 -0.18
N ARG A 253 -6.75 46.46 0.92
CA ARG A 253 -7.90 47.37 1.05
C ARG A 253 -7.91 47.97 2.45
N ASP A 254 -7.77 49.29 2.54
CA ASP A 254 -7.90 50.08 3.77
C ASP A 254 -6.99 49.60 4.93
N GLY A 255 -5.76 49.21 4.59
CA GLY A 255 -4.77 48.70 5.53
C GLY A 255 -4.93 47.22 5.89
N VAL A 256 -5.87 46.51 5.27
CA VAL A 256 -6.12 45.09 5.49
C VAL A 256 -5.78 44.29 4.24
N LEU A 257 -4.97 43.24 4.41
CA LEU A 257 -4.69 42.27 3.36
C LEU A 257 -5.86 41.28 3.25
N ARG A 258 -6.72 41.45 2.24
CA ARG A 258 -7.86 40.58 1.99
C ARG A 258 -7.50 39.51 0.98
N PHE A 259 -7.90 38.27 1.26
CA PHE A 259 -7.73 37.14 0.36
C PHE A 259 -9.06 36.78 -0.26
N VAL A 260 -9.14 36.84 -1.59
CA VAL A 260 -10.38 36.70 -2.35
C VAL A 260 -10.25 35.64 -3.42
N MET A 261 -11.22 34.72 -3.50
CA MET A 261 -11.28 33.73 -4.57
C MET A 261 -11.48 34.42 -5.92
N ARG A 262 -10.82 33.93 -6.96
CA ARG A 262 -11.11 34.33 -8.34
C ARG A 262 -12.37 33.60 -8.80
N ASP A 263 -13.38 34.35 -9.22
CA ASP A 263 -14.63 33.80 -9.76
C ASP A 263 -15.00 34.34 -11.15
N GLY A 264 -14.27 35.38 -11.61
CA GLY A 264 -14.54 36.07 -12.88
C GLY A 264 -15.87 36.82 -12.92
N ARG A 265 -16.54 37.03 -11.78
CA ARG A 265 -17.84 37.71 -11.70
C ARG A 265 -17.64 39.21 -11.65
N ALA A 266 -18.20 39.91 -12.63
CA ALA A 266 -18.08 41.35 -12.71
C ALA A 266 -18.89 42.06 -11.62
N ARG A 267 -18.25 43.06 -10.99
CA ARG A 267 -18.85 43.95 -9.98
C ARG A 267 -19.65 45.09 -10.60
N GLY A 268 -19.36 45.44 -11.85
CA GLY A 268 -20.03 46.51 -12.58
C GLY A 268 -19.58 46.59 -14.04
N GLU A 269 -20.15 47.54 -14.75
CA GLU A 269 -19.83 47.83 -16.15
C GLU A 269 -19.10 49.18 -16.27
N ILE A 270 -18.18 49.27 -17.23
CA ILE A 270 -17.46 50.47 -17.64
C ILE A 270 -17.65 50.64 -19.14
N GLY A 271 -18.19 51.78 -19.54
CA GLY A 271 -18.28 52.20 -20.94
C GLY A 271 -17.34 53.38 -21.25
N PRO A 272 -17.33 53.85 -22.51
CA PRO A 272 -16.55 55.02 -22.94
C PRO A 272 -16.85 56.29 -22.12
N ASP A 273 -18.10 56.47 -21.68
CA ASP A 273 -18.55 57.65 -20.92
C ASP A 273 -18.07 57.65 -19.46
N ASP A 274 -17.58 56.51 -18.95
CA ASP A 274 -17.04 56.38 -17.58
C ASP A 274 -15.53 56.72 -17.49
N LEU A 275 -14.88 56.99 -18.63
CA LEU A 275 -13.43 57.13 -18.71
C LEU A 275 -12.98 58.57 -18.41
N ALA A 276 -11.81 58.70 -17.80
CA ALA A 276 -11.11 59.98 -17.65
C ALA A 276 -10.06 60.15 -18.75
N VAL A 277 -9.75 61.40 -19.07
CA VAL A 277 -8.62 61.75 -19.93
C VAL A 277 -7.36 61.91 -19.06
N ALA A 278 -6.29 61.20 -19.41
CA ALA A 278 -4.99 61.30 -18.76
C ALA A 278 -3.89 61.52 -19.80
N ASP A 279 -2.76 62.10 -19.39
CA ASP A 279 -1.64 62.36 -20.29
C ASP A 279 -1.11 61.05 -20.91
N GLY A 280 -1.18 60.97 -22.24
CA GLY A 280 -0.77 59.79 -23.00
C GLY A 280 -1.77 58.63 -23.00
N LEU A 281 -2.98 58.80 -22.45
CA LEU A 281 -4.03 57.78 -22.45
C LEU A 281 -5.39 58.36 -22.85
N SER A 282 -5.83 58.07 -24.08
CA SER A 282 -7.14 58.47 -24.60
C SER A 282 -7.99 57.25 -24.94
N GLY A 283 -8.93 56.90 -24.05
CA GLY A 283 -9.79 55.72 -24.23
C GLY A 283 -9.18 54.43 -23.66
N ILE A 284 -9.57 53.29 -24.25
CA ILE A 284 -9.14 51.95 -23.80
C ILE A 284 -8.08 51.43 -24.77
N GLU A 285 -6.85 51.29 -24.28
CA GLU A 285 -5.78 50.60 -25.00
C GLU A 285 -5.89 49.10 -24.79
N VAL A 286 -5.71 48.31 -25.85
CA VAL A 286 -5.76 46.84 -25.79
C VAL A 286 -4.44 46.29 -26.32
N SER A 287 -3.83 45.39 -25.56
CA SER A 287 -2.65 44.64 -25.98
C SER A 287 -2.90 43.14 -25.91
N ARG A 288 -2.25 42.39 -26.79
CA ARG A 288 -2.31 40.93 -26.82
C ARG A 288 -0.89 40.38 -26.84
N ALA A 289 -0.58 39.48 -25.91
CA ALA A 289 0.69 38.78 -25.89
C ALA A 289 0.84 37.86 -27.12
N PRO A 290 2.06 37.73 -27.70
CA PRO A 290 2.30 36.88 -28.86
C PRO A 290 2.21 35.40 -28.49
N ASP A 291 1.81 34.55 -29.46
CA ASP A 291 1.59 33.11 -29.22
C ASP A 291 2.84 32.38 -28.69
N ALA A 292 4.05 32.86 -29.02
CA ALA A 292 5.31 32.30 -28.55
C ALA A 292 5.54 32.46 -27.03
N GLU A 293 4.91 33.46 -26.42
CA GLU A 293 4.99 33.73 -24.97
C GLU A 293 3.93 32.97 -24.17
N ILE A 294 2.92 32.40 -24.84
CA ILE A 294 1.84 31.65 -24.19
C ILE A 294 2.21 30.18 -24.09
N VAL A 295 2.20 29.66 -22.87
CA VAL A 295 2.49 28.26 -22.56
C VAL A 295 1.47 27.35 -23.25
N GLY A 296 1.91 26.46 -24.14
CA GLY A 296 1.06 25.44 -24.78
C GLY A 296 0.89 24.18 -23.92
N ARG A 297 1.82 23.92 -22.99
CA ARG A 297 1.83 22.74 -22.12
C ARG A 297 2.20 23.10 -20.69
N LEU A 298 1.37 22.69 -19.72
CA LEU A 298 1.63 22.92 -18.31
C LEU A 298 1.83 21.60 -17.56
N ARG A 299 2.90 21.51 -16.76
CA ARG A 299 3.22 20.36 -15.92
C ARG A 299 3.25 20.78 -14.45
N LEU A 300 2.49 20.04 -13.64
CA LEU A 300 2.43 20.23 -12.21
C LEU A 300 2.90 18.96 -11.50
N SER A 301 4.03 19.05 -10.81
CA SER A 301 4.51 17.98 -9.93
C SER A 301 4.02 18.21 -8.51
N HIS A 302 3.53 17.15 -7.86
CA HIS A 302 3.04 17.15 -6.49
C HIS A 302 3.23 15.77 -5.85
N VAL A 303 2.94 15.66 -4.56
CA VAL A 303 2.86 14.35 -3.88
C VAL A 303 1.41 13.86 -3.93
N GLU A 304 1.20 12.61 -4.33
CA GLU A 304 -0.13 12.02 -4.48
C GLU A 304 -0.77 11.72 -3.11
N ALA A 305 -1.93 12.36 -2.86
CA ALA A 305 -2.76 12.07 -1.70
C ALA A 305 -3.54 10.75 -1.88
N GLY A 306 -3.73 10.00 -0.79
CA GLY A 306 -4.53 8.78 -0.76
C GLY A 306 -3.82 7.50 -1.20
N GLY A 307 -2.57 7.59 -1.67
CA GLY A 307 -1.73 6.45 -2.07
C GLY A 307 -0.52 6.28 -1.14
N ASP A 308 0.57 5.71 -1.67
CA ASP A 308 1.86 5.55 -0.94
C ASP A 308 2.68 6.87 -0.88
N TYR A 309 2.04 8.03 -1.04
CA TYR A 309 2.68 9.36 -1.10
C TYR A 309 3.81 9.46 -2.13
N ALA A 310 3.63 8.85 -3.29
CA ALA A 310 4.56 8.95 -4.40
C ALA A 310 4.48 10.34 -5.07
N VAL A 311 5.59 10.78 -5.68
CA VAL A 311 5.58 11.96 -6.56
C VAL A 311 4.78 11.63 -7.82
N ALA A 312 3.87 12.53 -8.19
CA ALA A 312 3.06 12.46 -9.39
C ALA A 312 3.17 13.77 -10.18
N THR A 313 3.04 13.68 -11.50
CA THR A 313 3.02 14.85 -12.38
C THR A 313 1.73 14.84 -13.20
N ALA A 314 0.94 15.89 -13.06
CA ALA A 314 -0.20 16.17 -13.92
C ALA A 314 0.24 17.03 -15.10
N GLU A 315 -0.29 16.76 -16.30
CA GLU A 315 0.01 17.51 -17.51
C GLU A 315 -1.30 17.95 -18.19
N ALA A 316 -1.34 19.20 -18.64
CA ALA A 316 -2.44 19.76 -19.44
C ALA A 316 -1.91 20.35 -20.75
N ILE A 317 -2.66 20.14 -21.84
CA ILE A 317 -2.38 20.62 -23.20
C ILE A 317 -3.70 21.05 -23.84
N LEU A 318 -3.71 22.14 -24.61
CA LEU A 318 -4.88 22.56 -25.36
C LEU A 318 -5.11 21.65 -26.58
N PRO A 319 -6.35 21.24 -26.89
CA PRO A 319 -6.64 20.41 -28.06
C PRO A 319 -6.21 21.07 -29.38
N GLY A 320 -5.45 20.35 -30.21
CA GLY A 320 -4.98 20.84 -31.51
C GLY A 320 -3.81 21.82 -31.43
N ASP A 321 -3.27 22.05 -30.24
CA ASP A 321 -2.10 22.91 -30.05
C ASP A 321 -0.82 22.22 -30.55
N VAL A 322 -0.03 22.95 -31.33
CA VAL A 322 1.25 22.51 -31.91
C VAL A 322 2.45 23.21 -31.26
N ARG A 323 2.21 24.04 -30.23
CA ARG A 323 3.26 24.74 -29.48
C ARG A 323 4.03 23.76 -28.59
N ASP A 324 5.36 23.78 -28.70
CA ASP A 324 6.27 22.93 -27.94
C ASP A 324 6.76 23.54 -26.61
N ASN A 325 6.33 24.77 -26.27
CA ASN A 325 6.75 25.43 -25.04
C ASN A 325 6.01 24.85 -23.82
N ALA A 326 6.80 24.34 -22.86
CA ALA A 326 6.29 23.73 -21.64
C ALA A 326 6.70 24.55 -20.41
N ALA A 327 5.75 24.79 -19.50
CA ALA A 327 6.03 25.34 -18.17
C ALA A 327 5.86 24.24 -17.11
N GLY A 328 6.88 24.06 -16.29
CA GLY A 328 6.86 23.14 -15.15
C GLY A 328 6.77 23.89 -13.84
N SER A 329 5.99 23.38 -12.89
CA SER A 329 5.96 23.86 -11.51
C SER A 329 5.83 22.70 -10.54
N GLU A 330 6.46 22.84 -9.39
CA GLU A 330 6.42 21.86 -8.31
C GLU A 330 5.72 22.49 -7.11
N PHE A 331 4.64 21.85 -6.64
CA PHE A 331 3.91 22.31 -5.47
C PHE A 331 4.25 21.41 -4.30
N PRO A 332 4.67 21.97 -3.14
CA PRO A 332 4.97 21.18 -1.96
C PRO A 332 3.67 20.84 -1.20
N MET A 333 2.66 20.37 -1.94
CA MET A 333 1.31 20.07 -1.50
C MET A 333 0.98 18.60 -1.76
N LEU A 334 0.12 18.04 -0.89
CA LEU A 334 -0.59 16.80 -1.16
C LEU A 334 -1.82 17.12 -2.02
N LEU A 335 -1.87 16.54 -3.22
CA LEU A 335 -3.02 16.65 -4.12
C LEU A 335 -3.41 15.26 -4.59
N THR A 336 -4.71 15.03 -4.80
CA THR A 336 -5.17 13.89 -5.59
C THR A 336 -4.80 14.09 -7.07
N ARG A 337 -4.74 13.02 -7.87
CA ARG A 337 -4.47 13.13 -9.31
C ARG A 337 -5.50 14.01 -10.03
N ALA A 338 -6.76 13.87 -9.64
CA ALA A 338 -7.87 14.69 -10.13
C ALA A 338 -7.66 16.18 -9.86
N GLU A 339 -7.27 16.55 -8.63
CA GLU A 339 -6.97 17.94 -8.26
C GLU A 339 -5.76 18.47 -9.03
N GLY A 340 -4.66 17.69 -9.10
CA GLY A 340 -3.46 18.09 -9.85
C GLY A 340 -3.77 18.39 -11.32
N ARG A 341 -4.59 17.54 -11.95
CA ARG A 341 -5.06 17.75 -13.33
C ARG A 341 -5.96 18.97 -13.46
N ALA A 342 -6.96 19.12 -12.59
CA ALA A 342 -7.89 20.25 -12.63
C ALA A 342 -7.16 21.59 -12.46
N ILE A 343 -6.14 21.64 -11.59
CA ILE A 343 -5.27 22.81 -11.41
C ILE A 343 -4.49 23.10 -12.69
N ALA A 344 -3.89 22.07 -13.31
CA ALA A 344 -3.11 22.25 -14.53
C ALA A 344 -3.97 22.74 -15.70
N GLU A 345 -5.17 22.18 -15.87
CA GLU A 345 -6.14 22.59 -16.89
C GLU A 345 -6.64 24.01 -16.66
N ARG A 346 -7.03 24.36 -15.42
CA ARG A 346 -7.44 25.74 -15.08
C ARG A 346 -6.31 26.74 -15.37
N TRP A 347 -5.09 26.43 -14.93
CA TRP A 347 -3.96 27.34 -15.08
C TRP A 347 -3.59 27.55 -16.56
N LEU A 348 -3.62 26.50 -17.38
CA LEU A 348 -3.43 26.61 -18.82
C LEU A 348 -4.51 27.49 -19.48
N ALA A 349 -5.78 27.30 -19.09
CA ALA A 349 -6.87 28.13 -19.57
C ALA A 349 -6.75 29.60 -19.12
N GLU A 350 -6.33 29.85 -17.88
CA GLU A 350 -6.03 31.20 -17.39
C GLU A 350 -4.92 31.87 -18.20
N ALA A 351 -3.84 31.15 -18.50
CA ALA A 351 -2.73 31.68 -19.29
C ALA A 351 -3.18 32.08 -20.71
N GLU A 352 -4.02 31.27 -21.35
CA GLU A 352 -4.55 31.57 -22.70
C GLU A 352 -5.56 32.73 -22.68
N VAL A 353 -6.44 32.81 -21.67
CA VAL A 353 -7.42 33.91 -21.55
C VAL A 353 -6.74 35.23 -21.19
N SER A 354 -5.77 35.21 -20.27
CA SER A 354 -5.07 36.41 -19.75
C SER A 354 -4.04 37.01 -20.72
N ARG A 355 -3.91 36.45 -21.93
CA ARG A 355 -3.06 37.03 -23.00
C ARG A 355 -3.52 38.40 -23.46
N ASP A 356 -4.82 38.67 -23.36
CA ASP A 356 -5.41 39.97 -23.68
C ASP A 356 -5.33 40.85 -22.43
N ARG A 357 -4.81 42.08 -22.58
CA ARG A 357 -4.73 43.10 -21.53
C ARG A 357 -5.36 44.40 -22.00
N ILE A 358 -5.89 45.18 -21.07
CA ILE A 358 -6.34 46.56 -21.33
C ILE A 358 -5.69 47.54 -20.36
N ARG A 359 -5.55 48.77 -20.84
CA ARG A 359 -5.15 49.93 -20.05
C ARG A 359 -6.10 51.09 -20.33
N PHE A 360 -6.65 51.69 -19.28
CA PHE A 360 -7.56 52.83 -19.37
C PHE A 360 -7.47 53.70 -18.12
N ALA A 361 -8.01 54.92 -18.18
CA ALA A 361 -8.02 55.86 -17.05
C ALA A 361 -9.46 56.07 -16.54
N LEU A 362 -9.63 56.10 -15.22
CA LEU A 362 -10.89 56.35 -14.54
C LEU A 362 -10.84 57.66 -13.74
N PRO A 363 -11.98 58.33 -13.54
CA PRO A 363 -12.06 59.52 -12.69
C PRO A 363 -11.92 59.16 -11.20
N PRO A 364 -11.47 60.09 -10.33
CA PRO A 364 -11.39 59.89 -8.88
C PRO A 364 -12.69 59.43 -8.21
N SER A 365 -13.86 59.71 -8.82
CA SER A 365 -15.17 59.24 -8.34
C SER A 365 -15.31 57.71 -8.37
N ARG A 366 -14.46 56.99 -9.12
CA ARG A 366 -14.40 55.53 -9.19
C ARG A 366 -13.26 54.93 -8.35
N ALA A 367 -12.83 55.65 -7.31
CA ALA A 367 -11.82 55.17 -6.36
C ALA A 367 -12.27 53.97 -5.51
N ASP A 368 -13.52 53.53 -5.63
CA ASP A 368 -14.05 52.29 -5.04
C ASP A 368 -13.53 51.01 -5.74
N LEU A 369 -12.95 51.16 -6.94
CA LEU A 369 -12.32 50.10 -7.71
C LEU A 369 -10.83 49.98 -7.39
N GLY A 370 -10.33 48.75 -7.31
CA GLY A 370 -8.93 48.45 -7.07
C GLY A 370 -8.49 47.09 -7.61
N PRO A 371 -7.24 46.69 -7.36
CA PRO A 371 -6.73 45.38 -7.76
C PRO A 371 -7.62 44.24 -7.25
N GLY A 372 -7.85 43.23 -8.10
CA GLY A 372 -8.73 42.08 -7.84
C GLY A 372 -10.20 42.28 -8.23
N ASP A 373 -10.67 43.52 -8.41
CA ASP A 373 -12.04 43.75 -8.91
C ASP A 373 -12.16 43.31 -10.39
N VAL A 374 -13.30 42.72 -10.74
CA VAL A 374 -13.62 42.33 -12.12
C VAL A 374 -14.68 43.27 -12.67
N LEU A 375 -14.47 43.76 -13.89
CA LEU A 375 -15.37 44.69 -14.58
C LEU A 375 -15.79 44.13 -15.93
N ARG A 376 -17.04 44.37 -16.33
CA ARG A 376 -17.42 44.28 -17.74
C ARG A 376 -17.02 45.57 -18.43
N VAL A 377 -16.18 45.49 -19.45
CA VAL A 377 -15.72 46.68 -20.18
C VAL A 377 -16.31 46.63 -21.58
N ALA A 378 -17.19 47.60 -21.87
CA ALA A 378 -17.77 47.81 -23.18
C ALA A 378 -16.85 48.68 -24.03
N ARG A 379 -16.54 48.22 -25.24
CA ARG A 379 -15.73 48.96 -26.22
C ARG A 379 -16.59 49.29 -27.43
N GLU A 380 -16.31 50.40 -28.10
CA GLU A 380 -17.03 50.76 -29.33
C GLU A 380 -16.98 49.61 -30.35
N GLY A 381 -18.15 49.12 -30.75
CA GLY A 381 -18.28 48.06 -31.76
C GLY A 381 -17.93 46.64 -31.31
N ALA A 382 -17.69 46.39 -30.01
CA ALA A 382 -17.39 45.05 -29.48
C ALA A 382 -18.28 44.68 -28.28
N GLU A 383 -18.51 43.38 -28.08
CA GLU A 383 -19.24 42.90 -26.89
C GLU A 383 -18.46 43.20 -25.60
N ALA A 384 -19.20 43.52 -24.53
CA ALA A 384 -18.61 43.78 -23.22
C ALA A 384 -18.02 42.49 -22.62
N GLN A 385 -16.71 42.49 -22.41
CA GLN A 385 -15.92 41.36 -21.89
C GLN A 385 -15.54 41.59 -20.43
N SER A 386 -15.23 40.52 -19.69
CA SER A 386 -14.79 40.60 -18.29
C SER A 386 -13.28 40.80 -18.18
N TRP A 387 -12.88 41.76 -17.36
CA TRP A 387 -11.48 42.13 -17.12
C TRP A 387 -11.24 42.26 -15.62
N ARG A 388 -10.23 41.57 -15.09
CA ARG A 388 -9.79 41.73 -13.71
C ARG A 388 -8.70 42.78 -13.63
N ILE A 389 -8.85 43.73 -12.72
CA ILE A 389 -7.85 44.76 -12.47
C ILE A 389 -6.63 44.12 -11.77
N ASP A 390 -5.46 44.23 -12.37
CA ASP A 390 -4.20 43.76 -11.79
C ASP A 390 -3.43 44.90 -11.12
N ARG A 391 -3.47 46.09 -11.73
CA ARG A 391 -2.74 47.26 -11.24
C ARG A 391 -3.60 48.51 -11.29
N VAL A 392 -3.50 49.30 -10.23
CA VAL A 392 -4.11 50.63 -10.12
C VAL A 392 -3.05 51.62 -9.67
N GLU A 393 -2.94 52.73 -10.39
CA GLU A 393 -2.08 53.85 -10.03
C GLU A 393 -2.93 55.11 -9.87
N ARG A 394 -2.79 55.78 -8.72
CA ARG A 394 -3.61 56.93 -8.33
C ARG A 394 -2.73 58.19 -8.30
N ALA A 395 -2.82 59.00 -9.35
CA ALA A 395 -2.08 60.27 -9.48
C ALA A 395 -2.95 61.33 -10.17
N GLY A 396 -4.09 61.68 -9.57
CA GLY A 396 -5.14 62.45 -10.23
C GLY A 396 -6.13 61.51 -10.92
N ALA A 397 -6.02 61.36 -12.25
CA ALA A 397 -6.73 60.29 -12.94
C ALA A 397 -6.20 58.92 -12.46
N ILE A 398 -7.08 57.93 -12.36
CA ILE A 398 -6.76 56.58 -11.90
C ILE A 398 -6.39 55.73 -13.11
N SER A 399 -5.12 55.39 -13.29
CA SER A 399 -4.68 54.47 -14.35
C SER A 399 -4.93 53.03 -13.91
N VAL A 400 -5.63 52.28 -14.75
CA VAL A 400 -6.01 50.89 -14.51
C VAL A 400 -5.38 50.02 -15.59
N GLU A 401 -4.66 48.97 -15.16
CA GLU A 401 -4.26 47.86 -16.03
C GLU A 401 -5.04 46.62 -15.62
N ALA A 402 -5.70 45.99 -16.58
CA ALA A 402 -6.54 44.83 -16.35
C ALA A 402 -6.25 43.72 -17.36
N VAL A 403 -6.43 42.47 -16.93
CA VAL A 403 -6.26 41.27 -17.75
C VAL A 403 -7.61 40.65 -18.02
N ARG A 404 -7.77 40.06 -19.20
CA ARG A 404 -9.02 39.38 -19.55
C ARG A 404 -9.20 38.17 -18.65
N VAL A 405 -10.44 37.95 -18.22
CA VAL A 405 -10.84 36.78 -17.42
C VAL A 405 -12.12 36.18 -17.97
N ASP A 406 -12.31 34.88 -17.73
CA ASP A 406 -13.54 34.16 -18.09
C ASP A 406 -14.07 33.41 -16.85
N PRO A 407 -15.34 33.64 -16.45
CA PRO A 407 -15.91 32.99 -15.26
C PRO A 407 -16.06 31.47 -15.41
N GLY A 408 -16.06 30.95 -16.64
CA GLY A 408 -16.11 29.52 -16.93
C GLY A 408 -14.85 28.78 -16.50
N VAL A 409 -13.70 29.46 -16.45
CA VAL A 409 -12.40 28.87 -16.06
C VAL A 409 -12.36 28.47 -14.59
N TYR A 410 -13.12 29.16 -13.73
CA TYR A 410 -13.20 28.90 -12.29
C TYR A 410 -14.27 27.87 -11.91
N ARG A 411 -14.94 27.26 -12.89
CA ARG A 411 -15.91 26.19 -12.62
C ARG A 411 -15.16 24.88 -12.34
N PRO A 412 -15.56 24.11 -11.31
CA PRO A 412 -14.96 22.81 -11.06
C PRO A 412 -15.07 21.90 -12.28
N ALA A 413 -13.94 21.37 -12.75
CA ALA A 413 -13.92 20.34 -13.76
C ALA A 413 -14.52 19.05 -13.20
N ARG A 414 -15.30 18.31 -14.01
CA ARG A 414 -15.69 16.95 -13.65
C ARG A 414 -14.48 16.04 -13.84
N ALA A 415 -13.78 15.74 -12.75
CA ALA A 415 -12.73 14.75 -12.77
C ALA A 415 -13.33 13.35 -13.01
N ALA A 416 -12.67 12.54 -13.82
CA ALA A 416 -12.90 11.10 -13.81
C ALA A 416 -12.25 10.52 -12.55
N ASP A 417 -12.92 9.59 -11.89
CA ASP A 417 -12.34 8.84 -10.78
C ASP A 417 -11.11 8.08 -11.28
N GLU A 418 -9.93 8.51 -10.85
CA GLU A 418 -8.70 7.74 -11.05
C GLU A 418 -8.46 6.84 -9.83
N GLU A 419 -8.09 5.59 -10.10
CA GLU A 419 -7.88 4.59 -9.04
C GLU A 419 -6.56 4.85 -8.30
N THR A 420 -6.66 5.25 -7.04
CA THR A 420 -5.52 5.26 -6.13
C THR A 420 -5.32 3.87 -5.52
N ALA A 421 -4.18 3.25 -5.78
CA ALA A 421 -3.81 1.95 -5.24
C ALA A 421 -2.79 2.09 -4.11
N ILE A 422 -3.17 1.69 -2.90
CA ILE A 422 -2.22 1.51 -1.78
C ILE A 422 -1.66 0.09 -1.84
N ARG A 423 -0.33 -0.04 -1.74
CA ARG A 423 0.31 -1.36 -1.74
C ARG A 423 -0.06 -2.14 -0.49
N ARG A 424 -0.27 -3.45 -0.65
CA ARG A 424 -0.45 -4.34 0.50
C ARG A 424 0.81 -4.33 1.37
N TYR A 425 0.67 -4.01 2.65
CA TYR A 425 1.75 -4.22 3.62
C TYR A 425 2.12 -5.71 3.67
N VAL A 426 3.42 -5.99 3.48
CA VAL A 426 3.99 -7.33 3.61
C VAL A 426 4.89 -7.32 4.84
N PRO A 427 4.54 -8.03 5.93
CA PRO A 427 5.38 -8.07 7.11
C PRO A 427 6.75 -8.69 6.77
N PRO A 428 7.85 -8.16 7.32
CA PRO A 428 9.17 -8.75 7.14
C PRO A 428 9.26 -10.05 7.93
N LEU A 429 8.92 -11.18 7.29
CA LEU A 429 8.99 -12.51 7.90
C LEU A 429 10.32 -13.20 7.55
N PRO A 430 10.81 -14.10 8.43
CA PRO A 430 11.96 -14.93 8.12
C PRO A 430 11.79 -15.75 6.84
N VAL A 431 12.84 -15.77 6.03
CA VAL A 431 12.89 -16.54 4.79
C VAL A 431 13.32 -17.99 5.04
N TRP A 432 13.11 -18.89 4.07
CA TRP A 432 13.61 -20.27 4.09
C TRP A 432 14.78 -20.42 3.09
N PRO A 433 16.04 -20.26 3.55
CA PRO A 433 17.24 -20.46 2.75
C PRO A 433 17.74 -21.91 2.78
N VAL A 434 18.28 -22.38 1.64
CA VAL A 434 18.90 -23.71 1.47
C VAL A 434 20.16 -23.56 0.62
N PHE A 435 21.30 -24.00 1.17
CA PHE A 435 22.56 -24.11 0.42
C PHE A 435 22.69 -25.49 -0.21
N MET A 436 23.15 -25.51 -1.46
CA MET A 436 23.32 -26.73 -2.26
C MET A 436 24.65 -26.68 -2.99
N ASP A 437 25.60 -27.52 -2.58
CA ASP A 437 26.87 -27.72 -3.27
C ASP A 437 26.62 -28.74 -4.40
N LEU A 438 26.44 -28.22 -5.61
CA LEU A 438 25.96 -28.96 -6.78
C LEU A 438 27.09 -29.19 -7.78
N PRO A 439 27.00 -30.25 -8.63
CA PRO A 439 27.91 -30.41 -9.76
C PRO A 439 27.70 -29.31 -10.82
N LEU A 440 28.65 -29.17 -11.73
CA LEU A 440 28.52 -28.33 -12.92
C LEU A 440 27.37 -28.84 -13.80
N MET A 441 26.54 -27.93 -14.30
CA MET A 441 25.36 -28.26 -15.12
C MET A 441 25.41 -27.57 -16.49
N ARG A 442 25.90 -26.33 -16.56
CA ARG A 442 25.93 -25.51 -17.77
C ARG A 442 27.33 -25.21 -18.27
N GLY A 443 28.33 -25.26 -17.39
CA GLY A 443 29.73 -24.99 -17.71
C GLY A 443 30.19 -23.54 -17.51
N ASP A 444 29.28 -22.60 -17.24
CA ASP A 444 29.57 -21.19 -16.92
C ASP A 444 29.66 -20.92 -15.40
N GLU A 445 29.69 -21.99 -14.60
CA GLU A 445 29.51 -21.97 -13.16
C GLU A 445 30.85 -22.04 -12.43
N ALA A 446 30.93 -21.44 -11.24
CA ALA A 446 32.11 -21.54 -10.38
C ALA A 446 32.15 -22.93 -9.70
N PRO A 447 33.09 -23.83 -10.03
CA PRO A 447 33.01 -25.23 -9.59
C PRO A 447 33.11 -25.46 -8.07
N HIS A 448 33.64 -24.49 -7.34
CA HIS A 448 33.82 -24.52 -5.88
C HIS A 448 32.70 -23.84 -5.09
N ALA A 449 31.85 -23.05 -5.75
CA ALA A 449 30.86 -22.21 -5.07
C ALA A 449 29.49 -22.92 -4.99
N PRO A 450 28.86 -23.00 -3.80
CA PRO A 450 27.55 -23.57 -3.66
C PRO A 450 26.47 -22.63 -4.22
N TYR A 451 25.31 -23.20 -4.49
CA TYR A 451 24.09 -22.49 -4.83
C TYR A 451 23.30 -22.14 -3.57
N LEU A 452 22.64 -20.99 -3.59
CA LEU A 452 21.66 -20.56 -2.60
C LEU A 452 20.27 -20.53 -3.25
N ALA A 453 19.36 -21.31 -2.70
CA ALA A 453 17.92 -21.26 -2.97
C ALA A 453 17.22 -20.60 -1.78
N VAL A 454 16.36 -19.62 -2.02
CA VAL A 454 15.57 -18.98 -0.97
C VAL A 454 14.12 -18.87 -1.38
N SER A 455 13.21 -19.22 -0.48
CA SER A 455 11.77 -19.01 -0.66
C SER A 455 11.14 -18.42 0.60
N ALA A 456 9.98 -17.77 0.44
CA ALA A 456 9.21 -17.20 1.54
C ALA A 456 7.75 -17.03 1.13
N HIS A 457 6.84 -17.07 2.10
CA HIS A 457 5.41 -16.87 1.90
C HIS A 457 4.84 -15.99 3.03
N PRO A 458 4.55 -14.70 2.78
CA PRO A 458 4.72 -13.96 1.51
C PRO A 458 6.19 -13.72 1.13
N TRP A 459 6.44 -13.46 -0.17
CA TRP A 459 7.76 -13.07 -0.66
C TRP A 459 8.00 -11.58 -0.35
N PRO A 460 9.14 -11.18 0.27
CA PRO A 460 9.40 -9.80 0.68
C PRO A 460 9.81 -8.86 -0.47
N GLY A 461 9.66 -9.29 -1.73
CA GLY A 461 10.13 -8.56 -2.92
C GLY A 461 11.58 -8.88 -3.27
N SER A 462 12.51 -8.70 -2.33
CA SER A 462 13.91 -9.09 -2.48
C SER A 462 14.53 -9.59 -1.17
N VAL A 463 15.51 -10.48 -1.30
CA VAL A 463 16.27 -11.07 -0.19
C VAL A 463 17.75 -10.75 -0.37
N ALA A 464 18.40 -10.29 0.69
CA ALA A 464 19.83 -10.10 0.74
C ALA A 464 20.48 -11.25 1.53
N ALA A 465 21.62 -11.73 1.04
CA ALA A 465 22.49 -12.68 1.72
C ALA A 465 23.81 -11.98 2.03
N TYR A 466 24.07 -11.78 3.32
CA TYR A 466 25.31 -11.25 3.84
C TYR A 466 26.19 -12.40 4.31
N MET A 467 27.51 -12.25 4.19
CA MET A 467 28.50 -13.27 4.52
C MET A 467 29.59 -12.69 5.42
N SER A 468 30.06 -13.50 6.36
CA SER A 468 31.23 -13.21 7.19
C SER A 468 32.10 -14.46 7.34
N VAL A 469 33.37 -14.24 7.67
CA VAL A 469 34.32 -15.27 8.12
C VAL A 469 34.29 -15.46 9.64
N GLU A 470 33.65 -14.55 10.38
CA GLU A 470 33.44 -14.59 11.82
C GLU A 470 31.95 -14.77 12.14
N GLU A 471 31.64 -15.38 13.27
CA GLU A 471 30.24 -15.61 13.69
C GLU A 471 29.54 -14.30 14.09
N GLU A 472 30.28 -13.41 14.75
CA GLU A 472 29.78 -12.15 15.30
C GLU A 472 30.41 -10.94 14.60
N GLY A 473 29.77 -10.49 13.51
CA GLY A 473 30.15 -9.25 12.82
C GLY A 473 30.81 -9.46 11.46
N GLY A 474 31.22 -8.37 10.81
CA GLY A 474 31.88 -8.42 9.49
C GLY A 474 30.98 -8.90 8.35
N PHE A 475 29.66 -8.73 8.46
CA PHE A 475 28.70 -9.18 7.46
C PHE A 475 28.66 -8.25 6.24
N ASP A 476 29.30 -8.66 5.15
CA ASP A 476 29.30 -7.96 3.87
C ASP A 476 28.25 -8.53 2.93
N LEU A 477 27.61 -7.66 2.13
CA LEU A 477 26.61 -8.09 1.14
C LEU A 477 27.27 -8.96 0.07
N ASN A 478 26.80 -10.20 -0.07
CA ASN A 478 27.31 -11.15 -1.06
C ASN A 478 26.41 -11.23 -2.31
N LEU A 479 25.09 -11.32 -2.08
CA LEU A 479 24.12 -11.60 -3.13
C LEU A 479 22.74 -11.02 -2.78
N THR A 480 22.06 -10.47 -3.78
CA THR A 480 20.64 -10.08 -3.71
C THR A 480 19.80 -10.93 -4.66
N LEU A 481 18.77 -11.57 -4.12
CA LEU A 481 17.81 -12.41 -4.85
C LEU A 481 16.49 -11.66 -5.02
N THR A 482 16.07 -11.43 -6.27
CA THR A 482 14.80 -10.74 -6.60
C THR A 482 13.66 -11.72 -6.91
N ARG A 483 13.97 -13.00 -7.10
CA ARG A 483 13.01 -14.07 -7.37
C ARG A 483 13.13 -15.15 -6.29
N ARG A 484 12.00 -15.68 -5.84
CA ARG A 484 11.97 -16.84 -4.95
C ARG A 484 12.29 -18.13 -5.72
N ALA A 485 12.96 -19.06 -5.07
CA ALA A 485 13.14 -20.42 -5.57
C ALA A 485 11.86 -21.24 -5.37
N VAL A 486 11.53 -22.06 -6.37
CA VAL A 486 10.46 -23.06 -6.28
C VAL A 486 10.99 -24.27 -5.52
N MET A 487 10.54 -24.45 -4.28
CA MET A 487 11.02 -25.51 -3.42
C MET A 487 9.93 -26.14 -2.55
N GLY A 488 10.18 -27.36 -2.10
CA GLY A 488 9.19 -28.18 -1.45
C GLY A 488 9.77 -29.44 -0.84
N ARG A 489 8.89 -30.41 -0.55
CA ARG A 489 9.25 -31.72 -0.03
C ARG A 489 8.56 -32.85 -0.78
N THR A 490 9.22 -33.99 -0.88
CA THR A 490 8.60 -35.23 -1.36
C THR A 490 7.54 -35.71 -0.37
N LEU A 491 6.43 -36.25 -0.88
CA LEU A 491 5.39 -36.91 -0.09
C LEU A 491 5.40 -38.43 -0.25
N THR A 492 6.06 -38.91 -1.30
CA THR A 492 6.25 -40.33 -1.58
C THR A 492 7.74 -40.62 -1.74
N PRO A 493 8.19 -41.85 -1.43
CA PRO A 493 9.57 -42.24 -1.69
C PRO A 493 9.86 -42.28 -3.19
N LEU A 494 11.12 -42.04 -3.56
CA LEU A 494 11.62 -42.16 -4.93
C LEU A 494 12.75 -43.20 -4.98
N ALA A 495 12.45 -44.37 -5.53
CA ALA A 495 13.44 -45.43 -5.71
C ALA A 495 14.52 -45.03 -6.72
N ARG A 496 15.69 -45.65 -6.60
CA ARG A 496 16.77 -45.58 -7.59
C ARG A 496 16.23 -46.02 -8.96
N ALA A 497 16.59 -45.29 -10.02
CA ALA A 497 16.35 -45.72 -11.39
C ALA A 497 17.67 -45.84 -12.15
N ARG A 498 17.62 -46.46 -13.33
CA ARG A 498 18.78 -46.54 -14.22
C ARG A 498 19.05 -45.17 -14.85
N PRO A 499 20.28 -44.63 -14.78
CA PRO A 499 20.62 -43.39 -15.47
C PRO A 499 20.57 -43.57 -16.98
N GLY A 500 20.40 -42.47 -17.72
CA GLY A 500 20.34 -42.48 -19.19
C GLY A 500 19.03 -43.02 -19.79
N MET A 501 18.07 -43.46 -18.98
CA MET A 501 16.74 -43.87 -19.42
C MET A 501 15.65 -43.03 -18.76
N ILE A 502 14.51 -42.90 -19.44
CA ILE A 502 13.31 -42.29 -18.85
C ILE A 502 12.75 -43.26 -17.79
N ASP A 503 12.80 -42.81 -16.55
CA ASP A 503 12.14 -43.43 -15.41
C ASP A 503 10.63 -43.20 -15.49
N ARG A 504 9.92 -44.29 -15.82
CA ARG A 504 8.45 -44.40 -15.85
C ARG A 504 7.89 -45.11 -14.63
N GLY A 505 8.67 -45.21 -13.55
CA GLY A 505 8.21 -45.74 -12.27
C GLY A 505 7.11 -44.89 -11.65
N ALA A 506 6.71 -45.24 -10.43
CA ALA A 506 5.60 -44.58 -9.73
C ALA A 506 5.75 -43.03 -9.72
N PRO A 507 4.64 -42.29 -9.69
CA PRO A 507 4.69 -40.83 -9.67
C PRO A 507 5.34 -40.34 -8.39
N LEU A 508 6.21 -39.35 -8.49
CA LEU A 508 6.74 -38.69 -7.30
C LEU A 508 5.80 -37.56 -6.92
N ARG A 509 5.20 -37.66 -5.72
CA ARG A 509 4.39 -36.57 -5.16
C ARG A 509 5.29 -35.56 -4.46
N LEU A 510 5.07 -34.28 -4.77
CA LEU A 510 5.77 -33.14 -4.20
C LEU A 510 4.76 -32.18 -3.58
N ARG A 511 5.09 -31.64 -2.41
CA ARG A 511 4.40 -30.49 -1.81
C ARG A 511 5.20 -29.23 -2.12
N ILE A 512 4.65 -28.33 -2.94
CA ILE A 512 5.23 -27.04 -3.31
C ILE A 512 4.18 -25.96 -3.03
N LYS A 513 4.55 -24.94 -2.24
CA LYS A 513 3.61 -23.91 -1.81
C LYS A 513 3.67 -22.70 -2.76
N GLY A 514 2.52 -22.29 -3.30
CA GLY A 514 2.36 -21.02 -4.01
C GLY A 514 3.01 -20.91 -5.40
N ASP A 515 3.73 -21.93 -5.87
CA ASP A 515 4.34 -22.00 -7.21
C ASP A 515 3.76 -23.17 -8.01
N GLN A 516 3.78 -23.03 -9.34
CA GLN A 516 3.27 -24.05 -10.26
C GLN A 516 4.42 -24.78 -10.96
N LEU A 517 4.28 -26.10 -11.12
CA LEU A 517 5.14 -26.88 -12.00
C LEU A 517 4.51 -26.98 -13.39
N ARG A 518 5.36 -27.10 -14.41
CA ARG A 518 4.91 -27.19 -15.81
C ARG A 518 5.43 -28.46 -16.48
N SER A 519 4.60 -29.06 -17.31
CA SER A 519 5.03 -30.14 -18.19
C SER A 519 5.82 -29.58 -19.37
N VAL A 520 6.77 -30.36 -19.88
CA VAL A 520 7.62 -29.99 -21.03
C VAL A 520 7.63 -31.11 -22.06
N GLY A 521 7.75 -30.72 -23.33
CA GLY A 521 7.95 -31.67 -24.42
C GLY A 521 9.32 -32.35 -24.34
N ARG A 522 9.45 -33.49 -25.02
CA ARG A 522 10.66 -34.33 -25.00
C ARG A 522 11.95 -33.59 -25.41
N ARG A 523 11.86 -32.71 -26.43
CA ARG A 523 13.01 -31.92 -26.88
C ARG A 523 13.51 -30.97 -25.79
N ALA A 524 12.59 -30.28 -25.12
CA ALA A 524 12.94 -29.38 -24.02
C ALA A 524 13.54 -30.14 -22.82
N LEU A 525 12.98 -31.33 -22.50
CA LEU A 525 13.56 -32.20 -21.48
C LEU A 525 15.01 -32.57 -21.83
N TRP A 526 15.29 -33.03 -23.06
CA TRP A 526 16.66 -33.36 -23.47
C TRP A 526 17.60 -32.16 -23.54
N SER A 527 17.06 -30.94 -23.65
CA SER A 527 17.83 -29.70 -23.57
C SER A 527 17.97 -29.14 -22.15
N GLY A 528 17.72 -29.94 -21.10
CA GLY A 528 17.95 -29.54 -19.71
C GLY A 528 16.75 -28.90 -18.98
N ALA A 529 15.57 -28.83 -19.61
CA ALA A 529 14.39 -28.26 -18.94
C ALA A 529 13.92 -29.10 -17.75
N ASN A 530 13.21 -28.45 -16.81
CA ASN A 530 12.65 -29.07 -15.60
C ASN A 530 13.68 -29.78 -14.71
N LEU A 531 14.90 -29.24 -14.63
CA LEU A 531 15.92 -29.73 -13.71
C LEU A 531 15.52 -29.47 -12.25
N LEU A 532 15.53 -30.52 -11.44
CA LEU A 532 15.12 -30.57 -10.04
C LEU A 532 16.26 -31.20 -9.22
N ALA A 533 16.70 -30.53 -8.18
CA ALA A 533 17.58 -31.09 -7.17
C ALA A 533 16.74 -31.73 -6.06
N ILE A 534 17.02 -33.00 -5.73
CA ILE A 534 16.45 -33.70 -4.59
C ILE A 534 17.55 -34.06 -3.59
N GLY A 535 17.32 -33.80 -2.30
CA GLY A 535 18.34 -33.99 -1.28
C GLY A 535 17.77 -34.18 0.13
N ASP A 536 18.67 -34.46 1.07
CA ASP A 536 18.34 -34.61 2.50
C ASP A 536 18.37 -33.28 3.29
N GLY A 537 18.77 -32.19 2.62
CA GLY A 537 18.91 -30.86 3.22
C GLY A 537 20.32 -30.53 3.70
N SER A 538 21.26 -31.47 3.64
CA SER A 538 22.69 -31.16 3.75
C SER A 538 23.19 -30.47 2.48
N ALA A 539 24.32 -29.77 2.58
CA ALA A 539 24.89 -29.05 1.44
C ALA A 539 25.35 -30.01 0.31
N GLU A 540 25.81 -31.22 0.61
CA GLU A 540 26.53 -32.06 -0.36
C GLU A 540 25.71 -33.21 -0.97
N ARG A 541 24.59 -33.61 -0.37
CA ARG A 541 23.82 -34.80 -0.81
C ARG A 541 22.63 -34.41 -1.66
N TRP A 542 22.92 -34.17 -2.93
CA TRP A 542 21.92 -33.83 -3.94
C TRP A 542 22.00 -34.78 -5.15
N GLU A 543 20.85 -35.28 -5.57
CA GLU A 543 20.65 -35.86 -6.90
C GLU A 543 19.99 -34.81 -7.79
N LEU A 544 20.49 -34.67 -9.02
CA LEU A 544 19.86 -33.87 -10.06
C LEU A 544 19.03 -34.79 -10.95
N LEU A 545 17.77 -34.44 -11.14
CA LEU A 545 16.85 -35.15 -12.02
C LEU A 545 16.03 -34.16 -12.85
N GLN A 546 15.50 -34.61 -13.98
CA GLN A 546 14.55 -33.85 -14.78
C GLN A 546 13.22 -34.58 -14.87
N PHE A 547 12.14 -33.90 -15.22
CA PHE A 547 10.82 -34.51 -15.41
C PHE A 547 10.06 -33.92 -16.59
N ALA A 548 9.35 -34.75 -17.35
CA ALA A 548 8.56 -34.30 -18.50
C ALA A 548 7.15 -33.87 -18.11
N ARG A 549 6.51 -34.59 -17.18
CA ARG A 549 5.12 -34.34 -16.78
C ARG A 549 5.05 -33.84 -15.36
N ALA A 550 4.21 -32.83 -15.14
CA ALA A 550 3.80 -32.34 -13.84
C ALA A 550 2.29 -32.09 -13.85
N GLU A 551 1.58 -32.75 -12.94
CA GLU A 551 0.11 -32.71 -12.83
C GLU A 551 -0.27 -32.29 -11.40
N PRO A 552 -1.14 -31.28 -11.22
CA PRO A 552 -1.62 -30.89 -9.90
C PRO A 552 -2.66 -31.92 -9.42
N VAL A 553 -2.50 -32.41 -8.19
CA VAL A 553 -3.40 -33.42 -7.59
C VAL A 553 -4.06 -32.96 -6.28
N GLY A 554 -3.79 -31.72 -5.87
CA GLY A 554 -4.35 -31.09 -4.68
C GLY A 554 -3.71 -29.73 -4.43
N ASP A 555 -4.16 -29.00 -3.41
CA ASP A 555 -3.61 -27.70 -3.07
C ASP A 555 -2.12 -27.78 -2.71
N GLY A 556 -1.28 -27.19 -3.56
CA GLY A 556 0.18 -27.26 -3.47
C GLY A 556 0.76 -28.68 -3.60
N ILE A 557 0.01 -29.66 -4.12
CA ILE A 557 0.49 -31.04 -4.32
C ILE A 557 0.56 -31.36 -5.81
N TRP A 558 1.72 -31.84 -6.25
CA TRP A 558 2.02 -32.16 -7.63
C TRP A 558 2.54 -33.59 -7.78
N GLU A 559 2.16 -34.27 -8.85
CA GLU A 559 2.78 -35.52 -9.29
C GLU A 559 3.70 -35.25 -10.48
N ILE A 560 4.97 -35.66 -10.36
CA ILE A 560 5.93 -35.62 -11.48
C ILE A 560 6.22 -37.02 -12.03
N ARG A 561 6.29 -37.13 -13.37
CA ARG A 561 6.47 -38.39 -14.11
C ARG A 561 7.44 -38.22 -15.28
N ASP A 562 7.83 -39.34 -15.88
CA ASP A 562 8.75 -39.40 -17.02
C ASP A 562 10.08 -38.68 -16.71
N ARG A 563 10.84 -39.24 -15.77
CA ARG A 563 12.00 -38.57 -15.16
C ARG A 563 13.33 -39.01 -15.80
N LEU A 564 14.29 -38.11 -15.92
CA LEU A 564 15.69 -38.45 -16.19
C LEU A 564 16.48 -38.33 -14.90
N ARG A 565 17.07 -39.43 -14.43
CA ARG A 565 17.67 -39.55 -13.10
C ARG A 565 19.19 -39.43 -13.15
N GLY A 566 19.81 -39.02 -12.05
CA GLY A 566 21.26 -38.97 -11.92
C GLY A 566 22.00 -38.05 -12.90
N GLN A 567 21.40 -36.91 -13.28
CA GLN A 567 22.00 -35.96 -14.21
C GLN A 567 23.29 -35.34 -13.65
N ALA A 568 24.17 -34.85 -14.54
CA ALA A 568 25.45 -34.23 -14.20
C ALA A 568 26.30 -35.05 -13.21
N GLY A 569 26.38 -36.36 -13.42
CA GLY A 569 27.20 -37.28 -12.62
C GLY A 569 26.63 -37.63 -11.24
N THR A 570 25.42 -37.16 -10.90
CA THR A 570 24.77 -37.49 -9.63
C THR A 570 24.28 -38.94 -9.56
N ASP A 571 24.30 -39.68 -10.69
CA ASP A 571 24.07 -41.12 -10.72
C ASP A 571 24.99 -41.91 -9.77
N GLY A 572 26.23 -41.43 -9.57
CA GLY A 572 27.20 -42.03 -8.67
C GLY A 572 26.93 -41.83 -7.17
N VAL A 573 26.04 -40.89 -6.81
CA VAL A 573 25.68 -40.57 -5.42
C VAL A 573 24.18 -40.70 -5.11
N MET A 574 23.36 -40.96 -6.13
CA MET A 574 21.94 -41.32 -5.98
C MET A 574 21.82 -42.46 -4.95
N PRO A 575 20.97 -42.37 -3.92
CA PRO A 575 20.74 -43.45 -2.95
C PRO A 575 19.85 -44.56 -3.55
N SER A 576 19.66 -45.66 -2.81
CA SER A 576 18.69 -46.70 -3.18
C SER A 576 17.25 -46.17 -3.17
N VAL A 577 16.95 -45.26 -2.25
CA VAL A 577 15.66 -44.58 -2.13
C VAL A 577 15.86 -43.19 -1.54
N TRP A 578 15.21 -42.18 -2.13
CA TRP A 578 14.94 -40.94 -1.42
C TRP A 578 13.63 -41.11 -0.64
N PRO A 579 13.63 -40.97 0.70
CA PRO A 579 12.42 -41.13 1.48
C PRO A 579 11.42 -40.00 1.22
N ALA A 580 10.17 -40.19 1.68
CA ALA A 580 9.25 -39.07 1.82
C ALA A 580 9.84 -38.03 2.78
N GLY A 581 9.65 -36.75 2.49
CA GLY A 581 10.19 -35.62 3.26
C GLY A 581 11.51 -35.05 2.72
N SER A 582 12.15 -35.68 1.74
CA SER A 582 13.32 -35.14 1.05
C SER A 582 13.02 -33.76 0.44
N LEU A 583 14.00 -32.86 0.49
CA LEU A 583 13.88 -31.54 -0.12
C LEU A 583 13.89 -31.67 -1.64
N ALA A 584 13.07 -30.85 -2.31
CA ALA A 584 13.04 -30.72 -3.75
C ALA A 584 13.15 -29.24 -4.12
N VAL A 585 14.10 -28.89 -4.99
CA VAL A 585 14.36 -27.52 -5.43
C VAL A 585 14.44 -27.49 -6.96
N LEU A 586 13.61 -26.67 -7.60
CA LEU A 586 13.62 -26.51 -9.06
C LEU A 586 14.72 -25.53 -9.47
N MET A 587 15.51 -25.91 -10.47
CA MET A 587 16.61 -25.11 -11.01
C MET A 587 16.11 -24.26 -12.19
N ASP A 588 15.38 -23.16 -11.89
CA ASP A 588 14.69 -22.30 -12.87
C ASP A 588 15.32 -20.89 -13.02
N GLY A 589 16.55 -20.74 -12.54
CA GLY A 589 17.31 -19.48 -12.53
C GLY A 589 17.07 -18.57 -11.31
N ALA A 590 16.09 -18.87 -10.45
CA ALA A 590 15.95 -18.18 -9.17
C ALA A 590 17.02 -18.63 -8.16
N VAL A 591 17.53 -19.86 -8.30
CA VAL A 591 18.67 -20.38 -7.55
C VAL A 591 19.97 -19.82 -8.14
N ARG A 592 20.85 -19.26 -7.30
CA ARG A 592 22.08 -18.57 -7.74
C ARG A 592 23.29 -19.04 -6.96
N GLN A 593 24.47 -19.07 -7.60
CA GLN A 593 25.73 -19.29 -6.88
C GLN A 593 26.07 -18.07 -6.03
N VAL A 594 26.56 -18.31 -4.82
CA VAL A 594 27.13 -17.26 -3.97
C VAL A 594 28.55 -16.93 -4.43
N ALA A 595 29.00 -15.70 -4.15
CA ALA A 595 30.36 -15.29 -4.43
C ALA A 595 31.29 -15.83 -3.33
N LEU A 596 32.01 -16.92 -3.61
CA LEU A 596 33.08 -17.43 -2.74
C LEU A 596 34.40 -17.53 -3.51
N PRO A 597 35.55 -17.15 -2.91
CA PRO A 597 36.84 -17.40 -3.50
C PRO A 597 37.20 -18.89 -3.43
N PRO A 598 38.01 -19.43 -4.37
CA PRO A 598 38.42 -20.85 -4.35
C PRO A 598 39.09 -21.30 -3.05
N SER A 599 39.80 -20.38 -2.37
CA SER A 599 40.45 -20.66 -1.09
C SER A 599 39.48 -20.95 0.06
N ALA A 600 38.22 -20.49 -0.02
CA ALA A 600 37.20 -20.71 1.00
C ALA A 600 36.65 -22.15 1.05
N ARG A 601 37.05 -22.99 0.11
CA ARG A 601 36.59 -24.37 0.00
C ARG A 601 36.90 -25.18 1.26
N GLY A 602 35.88 -25.86 1.78
CA GLY A 602 35.94 -26.65 3.01
C GLY A 602 36.02 -25.82 4.29
N GLN A 603 36.04 -24.48 4.20
CA GLN A 603 36.02 -23.59 5.36
C GLN A 603 34.58 -23.19 5.70
N GLU A 604 34.36 -22.93 6.98
CA GLU A 604 33.08 -22.40 7.45
C GLU A 604 32.89 -20.93 7.01
N ARG A 605 31.67 -20.59 6.63
CA ARG A 605 31.21 -19.23 6.37
C ARG A 605 29.88 -19.00 7.08
N PHE A 606 29.77 -17.83 7.69
CA PHE A 606 28.59 -17.41 8.44
C PHE A 606 27.74 -16.51 7.54
N TRP A 607 26.44 -16.76 7.52
CA TRP A 607 25.49 -16.06 6.66
C TRP A 607 24.37 -15.46 7.45
N ARG A 608 23.95 -14.26 7.03
CA ARG A 608 22.67 -13.66 7.43
C ARG A 608 21.83 -13.42 6.20
N ILE A 609 20.67 -14.06 6.14
CA ILE A 609 19.80 -14.06 4.96
C ILE A 609 18.40 -13.60 5.34
N GLY A 610 17.92 -12.51 4.73
CA GLY A 610 16.65 -11.87 5.10
C GLY A 610 16.18 -10.83 4.08
N PRO A 611 15.04 -10.15 4.34
CA PRO A 611 14.48 -9.11 3.47
C PRO A 611 15.49 -7.98 3.19
N ALA A 612 15.74 -7.67 1.91
CA ALA A 612 16.80 -6.71 1.55
C ALA A 612 16.50 -5.26 1.98
N LEU A 613 15.25 -4.94 2.31
CA LEU A 613 14.83 -3.63 2.83
C LEU A 613 15.03 -3.49 4.35
N ARG A 614 15.65 -4.48 5.00
CA ARG A 614 15.94 -4.50 6.44
C ARG A 614 17.43 -4.70 6.67
N ALA A 615 17.93 -4.16 7.78
CA ALA A 615 19.30 -4.33 8.20
C ALA A 615 19.59 -5.79 8.61
N PRO A 616 20.83 -6.29 8.45
CA PRO A 616 21.18 -7.69 8.67
C PRO A 616 21.06 -8.16 10.14
N ASP A 617 20.84 -7.26 11.08
CA ASP A 617 20.57 -7.51 12.50
C ASP A 617 19.07 -7.59 12.84
N ASP A 618 18.18 -7.31 11.89
CA ASP A 618 16.74 -7.42 12.05
C ASP A 618 16.31 -8.88 12.32
N ALA A 619 15.29 -9.06 13.17
CA ALA A 619 14.79 -10.38 13.57
C ALA A 619 14.25 -11.24 12.41
N SER A 620 14.02 -10.65 11.23
CA SER A 620 13.64 -11.37 10.01
C SER A 620 14.82 -12.08 9.32
N TYR A 621 16.07 -11.82 9.71
CA TYR A 621 17.24 -12.51 9.16
C TYR A 621 17.45 -13.88 9.81
N ARG A 622 17.87 -14.87 9.00
CA ARG A 622 18.31 -16.18 9.48
C ARG A 622 19.83 -16.31 9.42
N GLY A 623 20.41 -16.77 10.53
CA GLY A 623 21.79 -17.21 10.64
C GLY A 623 21.98 -18.63 10.07
N ILE A 624 22.96 -18.83 9.20
CA ILE A 624 23.37 -20.16 8.71
C ILE A 624 24.89 -20.26 8.65
N VAL A 625 25.42 -21.43 9.01
CA VAL A 625 26.82 -21.80 8.76
C VAL A 625 26.88 -22.73 7.56
N THR A 626 27.82 -22.49 6.65
CA THR A 626 28.06 -23.34 5.48
C THR A 626 29.52 -23.75 5.40
N GLY A 627 29.79 -25.01 5.05
CA GLY A 627 31.10 -25.45 4.57
C GLY A 627 30.93 -26.21 3.25
N ALA A 628 31.31 -25.58 2.13
CA ALA A 628 31.16 -26.18 0.80
C ALA A 628 32.47 -26.84 0.36
N ARG A 629 32.41 -28.11 -0.06
CA ARG A 629 33.58 -28.85 -0.56
C ARG A 629 33.88 -28.58 -2.02
N GLY A 630 32.95 -27.99 -2.76
CA GLY A 630 33.04 -27.73 -4.19
C GLY A 630 32.74 -28.98 -5.00
N ILE A 631 31.50 -29.48 -4.92
CA ILE A 631 31.03 -30.67 -5.65
C ILE A 631 31.15 -30.51 -7.17
N GLY A 632 31.16 -29.29 -7.70
CA GLY A 632 31.47 -29.01 -9.10
C GLY A 632 32.87 -29.47 -9.55
N LEU A 633 33.82 -29.60 -8.62
CA LEU A 633 35.17 -30.13 -8.86
C LEU A 633 35.24 -31.67 -8.81
N ARG A 634 34.19 -32.34 -8.33
CA ARG A 634 34.19 -33.78 -8.13
C ARG A 634 34.13 -34.53 -9.47
N PRO A 635 35.08 -35.43 -9.77
CA PRO A 635 34.99 -36.27 -10.96
C PRO A 635 33.75 -37.16 -10.95
N TYR A 636 33.26 -37.51 -12.15
CA TYR A 636 32.17 -38.47 -12.29
C TYR A 636 32.67 -39.91 -12.05
N ALA A 637 31.77 -40.79 -11.63
CA ALA A 637 32.10 -42.21 -11.48
C ALA A 637 32.38 -42.84 -12.86
N PRO A 638 33.53 -43.53 -13.07
CA PRO A 638 33.80 -44.20 -14.34
C PRO A 638 32.67 -45.14 -14.76
N CYS A 639 32.48 -45.35 -16.07
CA CYS A 639 31.45 -46.26 -16.59
C CYS A 639 32.05 -47.53 -17.17
N HIS A 640 31.19 -48.51 -17.48
CA HIS A 640 31.56 -49.76 -18.13
C HIS A 640 32.71 -50.53 -17.45
N LEU A 641 32.68 -50.65 -16.12
CA LEU A 641 33.63 -51.48 -15.37
C LEU A 641 33.53 -52.96 -15.81
N ARG A 642 34.58 -53.45 -16.47
CA ARG A 642 34.74 -54.81 -16.96
C ARG A 642 35.89 -55.49 -16.23
N ILE A 643 35.67 -56.76 -15.91
CA ILE A 643 36.65 -57.60 -15.23
C ILE A 643 36.75 -58.89 -16.05
N GLU A 644 37.95 -59.21 -16.51
CA GLU A 644 38.28 -60.39 -17.30
C GLU A 644 39.49 -61.06 -16.65
N GLY A 645 39.24 -62.02 -15.76
CA GLY A 645 40.25 -62.53 -14.84
C GLY A 645 40.90 -61.38 -14.06
N ARG A 646 42.23 -61.27 -14.13
CA ARG A 646 43.00 -60.21 -13.44
C ARG A 646 43.00 -58.86 -14.14
N ARG A 647 42.39 -58.74 -15.32
CA ARG A 647 42.36 -57.51 -16.11
C ARG A 647 41.08 -56.72 -15.81
N ILE A 648 41.23 -55.55 -15.22
CA ILE A 648 40.14 -54.64 -14.88
C ILE A 648 40.23 -53.44 -15.83
N ARG A 649 39.13 -53.12 -16.53
CA ARG A 649 39.04 -52.02 -17.50
C ARG A 649 37.79 -51.20 -17.25
N TRP A 650 37.83 -49.90 -17.54
CA TRP A 650 36.69 -48.99 -17.44
C TRP A 650 36.78 -47.90 -18.50
N ILE A 651 35.77 -47.03 -18.57
CA ILE A 651 35.74 -45.87 -19.46
C ILE A 651 35.64 -44.59 -18.62
N ARG A 652 36.48 -43.60 -18.97
CA ARG A 652 36.49 -42.27 -18.35
C ARG A 652 35.20 -41.52 -18.65
N ARG A 653 34.77 -40.66 -17.72
CA ARG A 653 33.69 -39.70 -17.98
C ARG A 653 34.22 -38.29 -17.79
N ALA A 654 33.86 -37.37 -18.68
CA ALA A 654 34.17 -35.96 -18.56
C ALA A 654 33.00 -35.21 -17.92
N ARG A 655 33.33 -34.29 -17.00
CA ARG A 655 32.36 -33.34 -16.40
C ARG A 655 32.40 -31.96 -17.06
N VAL A 656 33.44 -31.67 -17.84
CA VAL A 656 33.64 -30.42 -18.59
C VAL A 656 33.58 -30.76 -20.06
N ASP A 657 32.69 -30.11 -20.80
CA ASP A 657 32.56 -30.21 -22.27
C ASP A 657 32.53 -31.65 -22.79
N GLY A 658 31.91 -32.57 -22.04
CA GLY A 658 31.88 -34.00 -22.33
C GLY A 658 30.90 -34.43 -23.43
N ASP A 659 30.03 -33.52 -23.88
CA ASP A 659 28.97 -33.81 -24.86
C ASP A 659 29.37 -33.47 -26.31
N GLY A 660 30.62 -33.01 -26.53
CA GLY A 660 31.14 -32.69 -27.87
C GLY A 660 31.48 -33.95 -28.69
N TRP A 661 31.10 -33.96 -29.97
CA TRP A 661 31.33 -35.08 -30.90
C TRP A 661 32.44 -34.81 -31.94
N ASP A 662 32.99 -33.61 -31.95
CA ASP A 662 33.95 -33.16 -32.98
C ASP A 662 35.39 -33.64 -32.72
N GLY A 663 35.70 -34.01 -31.47
CA GLY A 663 37.03 -34.43 -31.04
C GLY A 663 37.20 -35.96 -30.94
N PRO A 664 38.44 -36.47 -31.00
CA PRO A 664 38.72 -37.91 -30.84
C PRO A 664 38.54 -38.42 -29.41
N GLU A 665 38.52 -37.53 -28.41
CA GLU A 665 38.40 -37.84 -26.98
C GLU A 665 37.79 -36.63 -26.26
N VAL A 666 37.01 -36.86 -25.20
CA VAL A 666 36.38 -35.77 -24.44
C VAL A 666 37.42 -35.04 -23.57
N PRO A 667 37.24 -33.75 -23.23
CA PRO A 667 38.20 -33.03 -22.40
C PRO A 667 38.48 -33.72 -21.05
N LEU A 668 39.73 -33.62 -20.59
CA LEU A 668 40.15 -34.26 -19.33
C LEU A 668 39.51 -33.61 -18.11
N GLY A 669 39.42 -32.29 -18.11
CA GLY A 669 38.92 -31.48 -16.99
C GLY A 669 39.87 -31.42 -15.79
N GLU A 670 40.97 -32.17 -15.81
CA GLU A 670 42.03 -32.23 -14.80
C GLU A 670 43.41 -32.10 -15.47
N THR A 671 44.45 -31.86 -14.68
CA THR A 671 45.86 -31.73 -15.15
C THR A 671 46.45 -33.05 -15.66
N ARG A 672 46.01 -34.19 -15.09
CA ARG A 672 46.41 -35.54 -15.49
C ARG A 672 45.31 -36.55 -15.25
N GLU A 673 45.29 -37.61 -16.06
CA GLU A 673 44.38 -38.73 -15.87
C GLU A 673 44.89 -39.63 -14.73
N ALA A 674 44.02 -39.92 -13.76
CA ALA A 674 44.33 -40.77 -12.62
C ALA A 674 43.08 -41.41 -12.03
N TYR A 675 43.22 -42.64 -11.55
CA TYR A 675 42.15 -43.41 -10.91
C TYR A 675 42.63 -44.06 -9.62
N LEU A 676 41.72 -44.27 -8.69
CA LEU A 676 41.91 -45.05 -7.48
C LEU A 676 41.12 -46.36 -7.60
N LEU A 677 41.84 -47.48 -7.65
CA LEU A 677 41.28 -48.82 -7.68
C LEU A 677 41.39 -49.46 -6.30
N ARG A 678 40.31 -50.10 -5.84
CA ARG A 678 40.22 -50.82 -4.57
C ARG A 678 39.63 -52.21 -4.78
N LEU A 679 40.23 -53.22 -4.17
CA LEU A 679 39.57 -54.49 -3.88
C LEU A 679 39.22 -54.48 -2.39
N SER A 680 37.97 -54.77 -2.05
CA SER A 680 37.52 -54.78 -0.66
C SER A 680 36.63 -55.97 -0.36
N ARG A 681 36.68 -56.46 0.89
CA ARG A 681 35.79 -57.52 1.40
C ARG A 681 35.21 -57.08 2.73
N GLY A 682 33.89 -57.19 2.90
CA GLY A 682 33.22 -56.78 4.14
C GLY A 682 33.46 -55.31 4.52
N GLY A 683 33.84 -54.45 3.56
CA GLY A 683 34.23 -53.05 3.81
C GLY A 683 35.72 -52.82 4.07
N GLU A 684 36.50 -53.87 4.31
CA GLU A 684 37.96 -53.79 4.49
C GLU A 684 38.69 -53.79 3.15
N VAL A 685 39.71 -52.94 2.99
CA VAL A 685 40.48 -52.80 1.74
C VAL A 685 41.61 -53.83 1.70
N ILE A 686 41.52 -54.78 0.77
CA ILE A 686 42.52 -55.83 0.52
C ILE A 686 43.66 -55.30 -0.35
N HIS A 687 43.33 -54.48 -1.34
CA HIS A 687 44.30 -53.90 -2.27
C HIS A 687 43.86 -52.51 -2.68
N GLN A 688 44.79 -51.57 -2.74
CA GLN A 688 44.54 -50.21 -3.21
C GLN A 688 45.71 -49.74 -4.06
N VAL A 689 45.42 -49.17 -5.23
CA VAL A 689 46.42 -48.65 -6.14
C VAL A 689 45.91 -47.44 -6.90
N GLN A 690 46.79 -46.49 -7.18
CA GLN A 690 46.53 -45.40 -8.11
C GLN A 690 47.06 -45.77 -9.49
N VAL A 691 46.26 -45.54 -10.54
CA VAL A 691 46.61 -45.91 -11.92
C VAL A 691 46.39 -44.73 -12.87
N PRO A 692 47.31 -44.48 -13.83
CA PRO A 692 47.24 -43.32 -14.71
C PRO A 692 46.41 -43.54 -15.99
N VAL A 693 45.94 -44.76 -16.22
CA VAL A 693 45.19 -45.17 -17.43
C VAL A 693 43.97 -46.00 -17.03
N PRO A 694 42.94 -46.12 -17.89
CA PRO A 694 41.67 -46.76 -17.54
C PRO A 694 41.71 -48.31 -17.60
N GLU A 695 42.86 -48.87 -17.21
CA GLU A 695 43.11 -50.31 -17.15
C GLU A 695 44.08 -50.62 -16.00
N TYR A 696 43.83 -51.73 -15.33
CA TYR A 696 44.76 -52.30 -14.36
C TYR A 696 44.77 -53.83 -14.42
N ARG A 697 45.98 -54.40 -14.39
CA ARG A 697 46.17 -55.84 -14.21
C ARG A 697 46.55 -56.12 -12.75
N VAL A 698 45.67 -56.78 -12.01
CA VAL A 698 45.91 -57.13 -10.61
C VAL A 698 47.06 -58.14 -10.51
N PRO A 699 48.02 -57.95 -9.57
CA PRO A 699 49.06 -58.94 -9.31
C PRO A 699 48.48 -60.31 -8.95
N GLU A 700 49.10 -61.39 -9.42
CA GLU A 700 48.60 -62.77 -9.25
C GLU A 700 48.36 -63.12 -7.78
N GLY A 701 49.29 -62.79 -6.89
CA GLY A 701 49.17 -63.08 -5.45
C GLY A 701 48.01 -62.34 -4.80
N VAL A 702 47.77 -61.09 -5.17
CA VAL A 702 46.64 -60.30 -4.66
C VAL A 702 45.32 -60.88 -5.14
N TRP A 703 45.25 -61.23 -6.43
CA TRP A 703 44.03 -61.79 -7.02
C TRP A 703 43.68 -63.16 -6.45
N SER A 704 44.68 -64.04 -6.30
CA SER A 704 44.50 -65.38 -5.72
C SER A 704 44.08 -65.30 -4.25
N ALA A 705 44.65 -64.37 -3.46
CA ALA A 705 44.22 -64.14 -2.08
C ALA A 705 42.80 -63.54 -1.98
N ALA A 706 42.44 -62.66 -2.93
CA ALA A 706 41.09 -62.11 -3.03
C ALA A 706 40.05 -63.18 -3.39
N LEU A 707 40.38 -64.14 -4.26
CA LEU A 707 39.49 -65.27 -4.55
C LEU A 707 39.43 -66.29 -3.40
N ALA A 708 40.57 -66.65 -2.83
CA ALA A 708 40.63 -67.67 -1.78
C ALA A 708 39.87 -67.29 -0.50
N GLY A 709 39.74 -66.00 -0.22
CA GLY A 709 38.96 -65.53 0.93
C GLY A 709 37.49 -65.22 0.62
N GLY A 710 37.01 -65.61 -0.56
CA GLY A 710 35.62 -65.49 -0.98
C GLY A 710 35.24 -64.16 -1.61
N ALA A 711 33.93 -63.93 -1.75
CA ALA A 711 33.36 -62.79 -2.46
C ALA A 711 33.99 -61.44 -2.08
N PHE A 712 34.30 -60.62 -3.08
CA PHE A 712 34.93 -59.31 -2.91
C PHE A 712 34.42 -58.30 -3.94
N THR A 713 34.57 -57.01 -3.63
CA THR A 713 34.15 -55.91 -4.49
C THR A 713 35.36 -55.27 -5.15
N VAL A 714 35.32 -55.11 -6.46
CA VAL A 714 36.22 -54.22 -7.20
C VAL A 714 35.55 -52.85 -7.32
N ALA A 715 36.25 -51.80 -6.92
CA ALA A 715 35.78 -50.43 -6.97
C ALA A 715 36.80 -49.52 -7.65
N VAL A 716 36.35 -48.66 -8.56
CA VAL A 716 37.21 -47.69 -9.25
C VAL A 716 36.59 -46.30 -9.19
N ALA A 717 37.39 -45.28 -8.85
CA ALA A 717 37.00 -43.87 -8.90
C ALA A 717 38.03 -43.06 -9.67
N GLN A 718 37.58 -42.06 -10.42
CA GLN A 718 38.46 -41.06 -11.02
C GLN A 718 38.94 -40.07 -9.94
N LEU A 719 40.20 -39.63 -10.04
CA LEU A 719 40.83 -38.71 -9.10
C LEU A 719 40.91 -37.31 -9.69
N SER A 720 40.60 -36.30 -8.87
CA SER A 720 40.93 -34.90 -9.09
C SER A 720 42.03 -34.49 -8.12
N GLU A 721 43.02 -33.72 -8.58
CA GLU A 721 44.04 -33.16 -7.71
C GLU A 721 43.45 -32.13 -6.74
N GLN A 722 42.36 -31.47 -7.14
CA GLN A 722 41.70 -30.48 -6.30
C GLN A 722 40.71 -31.16 -5.34
N PHE A 723 39.86 -32.09 -5.80
CA PHE A 723 38.77 -32.64 -4.99
C PHE A 723 39.10 -33.99 -4.31
N GLY A 724 40.03 -34.75 -4.86
CA GLY A 724 40.27 -36.16 -4.50
C GLY A 724 39.40 -37.12 -5.32
N ALA A 725 39.01 -38.24 -4.73
CA ALA A 725 38.24 -39.27 -5.42
C ALA A 725 36.79 -38.86 -5.67
N GLY A 726 36.33 -39.06 -6.92
CA GLY A 726 34.91 -39.07 -7.25
C GLY A 726 34.18 -40.30 -6.69
N PRO A 727 32.89 -40.50 -7.02
CA PRO A 727 32.17 -41.68 -6.61
C PRO A 727 32.74 -42.94 -7.28
N PHE A 728 32.70 -44.06 -6.56
CA PHE A 728 33.23 -45.33 -7.06
C PHE A 728 32.18 -46.08 -7.89
N VAL A 729 32.55 -46.51 -9.09
CA VAL A 729 31.86 -47.61 -9.77
C VAL A 729 32.30 -48.92 -9.13
N ARG A 730 31.35 -49.83 -8.88
CA ARG A 730 31.60 -51.08 -8.15
C ARG A 730 31.08 -52.28 -8.92
N ARG A 731 31.76 -53.40 -8.76
CA ARG A 731 31.31 -54.71 -9.22
C ARG A 731 31.72 -55.77 -8.19
N ASP A 732 30.75 -56.52 -7.71
CA ASP A 732 30.98 -57.64 -6.81
C ASP A 732 31.35 -58.88 -7.63
N ILE A 733 32.33 -59.63 -7.11
CA ILE A 733 32.75 -60.94 -7.62
C ILE A 733 32.35 -61.95 -6.56
N ASN A 734 31.51 -62.90 -6.94
CA ASN A 734 31.11 -64.03 -6.10
C ASN A 734 31.92 -65.26 -6.50
N ASP A 735 32.18 -66.16 -5.56
CA ASP A 735 32.87 -67.41 -5.86
C ASP A 735 32.07 -68.23 -6.87
N GLY A 736 32.49 -68.29 -8.13
CA GLY A 736 31.96 -69.26 -9.10
C GLY A 736 31.79 -68.84 -10.56
N GLU A 737 31.91 -67.57 -10.97
CA GLU A 737 31.90 -67.15 -12.39
C GLU A 737 32.85 -65.99 -12.69
#